data_AF-A0A0T5YV78-F1
#
_entry.id   AF-A0A0T5YV78-F1
#
_cell.length_a   1.000
_cell.length_b   1.000
_cell.length_c   1.000
_cell.angle_alpha   90.00
_cell.angle_beta   90.00
_cell.angle_gamma   90.00
#
_symmetry.space_group_name_H-M   'P 1'
#
loop_
_entity.id
_entity.type
_entity.pdbx_description
1 polymer ?
#
loop_
_entity_poly.entity_id
_entity_poly.type
_entity_poly.pdbx_seq_one_letter_code
_entity_poly.pdbx_strand_id
1 'polypeptide(L)'
;MYAPSINRIFIPTLLSALLLAGCGGSDSSTAPAIGDSGGGSEQTTQLNIGGSVGDGPIINATVRLRDASNNILATTTSDGMARYSFDVSVPTNAFPLTIEAEGGIDLVTGMAPDFQLKSTVVNASQSNANLNPHSSMIVKLARAKGGLTSSNVSNARDTVIELLNFGFDPALMADPITASLTNNNLPMMIKSSETLAEALRRVRDNALSSNVTVDEVMDALADDLVDDSLDGEGDDAASQRYAALLHVISSEVLYEAMHNRLKVNNVDASTALDGAIQTTAPAVTLRTGDVRINRRMIEQARRSVAAARQVDDSANLTALADALDRLSGNVTPTAVEQVLPDTVSNDFSSLVGSTRYLQEVRLDGIIQAGNQGAGPNRAPLISGTPVSSVAVNSTFNFTPTASDADGDQLSFNVTNLPSWAVFAPENGTITGTPSSNDLGLYQNVRIGVFDGHANADIVFNIEVTDGSSSGGNSNSAPSISGSPSSSVAENSNYSFTPSASDPDGDALSFSITNLPSWASFNDQTRQLSGTPGTGDAGVYQNITLIVTDGQASSSLAAFSIEVGASSAAPSISGNPTRSVEAGSGYSFTPSAADPDGDDLDFSISSLPSWAQFDTNTGTLSGTPQSGDMGSYSGITIQVTDGQSSVSLPAFSINVSEAIGAGGSGNNYYVDNQISGSSCTDYSITDRSCGGGSDTAFDSFSGATAVAQAGDTVYVREGRFKEQLKVRNDGAAGNYVTFRNYESETVTITGATLKPAIDLTNREYVVIQGFTVEKVGRWLYFLEAHNNIVRDNSFSQAYDTAGSKAGIFFFHASHNRFLNNTLEDNADDALSLVDSERNLVAGNSIRNAHHALWDIRCGNYNVLRNNYFYNDQQKDGEVYDCDGQVKTYKYDSTRRNLIEGNEFDYTANSGNKSPFSGIQYAGQQGIIRLNRFHDTTGPGLRMAIYGVEAKNNWGNRVYNNVMHSSEFAGTWLQPGGDKFFDNIFKNNLLGGSSFVNNDSRWDWWNNTLKGKPVQAYIDRSDGYEFDTNIFVNASGDQEFLAVKGNGNRTSTSQRTIAEWNSGDSNFRNGSVVTDARFIDESGRDFRLQNDSPLIDAGTFLTQTLSAGSGTELPVEDASFFYDGFDIPGEQGDEIMLDGDSQAARVVSIDYNTNTLTLDRSLSWNSGQGVSLKYNGSAPDVGAFESGN
;
A
#
# COMPACT_ATOMS: atom_id res chain seq x y z
N MET A 1 -61.53 -18.10 3.95
CA MET A 1 -62.65 -17.22 4.35
C MET A 1 -62.06 -16.21 5.32
N TYR A 2 -61.88 -14.92 5.06
CA TYR A 2 -62.70 -13.93 4.36
C TYR A 2 -61.80 -12.96 3.55
N ALA A 3 -62.31 -12.49 2.41
CA ALA A 3 -61.96 -11.23 1.71
C ALA A 3 -63.27 -10.39 1.63
N PRO A 4 -63.38 -9.13 1.12
CA PRO A 4 -62.42 -8.33 0.31
C PRO A 4 -62.42 -6.77 0.50
N SER A 5 -61.68 -6.05 -0.37
CA SER A 5 -61.92 -4.70 -0.98
C SER A 5 -61.63 -3.41 -0.16
N ILE A 6 -61.16 -2.25 -0.67
CA ILE A 6 -60.78 -1.70 -2.02
C ILE A 6 -60.00 -0.36 -1.81
N ASN A 7 -59.07 -0.04 -2.75
CA ASN A 7 -58.48 1.25 -3.18
C ASN A 7 -57.90 2.28 -2.16
N ARG A 8 -56.65 2.69 -2.40
CA ARG A 8 -56.31 4.04 -2.94
C ARG A 8 -54.86 4.16 -3.42
N ILE A 9 -54.75 4.81 -4.58
CA ILE A 9 -53.57 5.35 -5.26
C ILE A 9 -52.75 6.25 -4.32
N PHE A 10 -51.42 6.13 -4.33
CA PHE A 10 -50.51 7.20 -3.89
C PHE A 10 -49.27 7.28 -4.79
N ILE A 11 -49.16 8.42 -5.45
CA ILE A 11 -47.98 9.00 -6.11
C ILE A 11 -47.10 9.62 -5.00
N PRO A 12 -45.76 9.57 -5.07
CA PRO A 12 -44.91 10.19 -4.07
C PRO A 12 -44.81 11.69 -4.37
N THR A 13 -45.39 12.51 -3.51
CA THR A 13 -45.01 13.92 -3.40
C THR A 13 -44.52 14.18 -2.00
N LEU A 14 -43.25 14.62 -1.93
CA LEU A 14 -42.69 15.41 -0.85
C LEU A 14 -43.76 16.33 -0.26
N LEU A 15 -43.92 16.28 1.06
CA LEU A 15 -44.22 17.50 1.81
C LEU A 15 -43.62 17.42 3.21
N SER A 16 -42.50 18.13 3.34
CA SER A 16 -42.12 18.88 4.51
C SER A 16 -43.35 19.57 5.14
N ALA A 17 -43.62 19.36 6.42
CA ALA A 17 -44.19 20.39 7.31
C ALA A 17 -44.41 19.88 8.75
N LEU A 18 -43.68 20.49 9.69
CA LEU A 18 -44.08 20.87 11.05
C LEU A 18 -43.14 22.06 11.38
N LEU A 19 -43.52 23.32 11.60
CA LEU A 19 -44.72 24.00 12.10
C LEU A 19 -44.95 25.31 11.30
N LEU A 20 -46.11 25.96 11.16
CA LEU A 20 -47.54 25.60 11.17
C LEU A 20 -48.31 26.88 10.74
N ALA A 21 -49.36 26.71 9.93
CA ALA A 21 -50.44 27.65 9.56
C ALA A 21 -50.11 28.80 8.57
N GLY A 22 -50.85 29.04 7.49
CA GLY A 22 -52.06 28.42 6.96
C GLY A 22 -52.75 29.36 5.95
N CYS A 23 -53.19 28.81 4.82
CA CYS A 23 -54.19 29.27 3.84
C CYS A 23 -54.08 30.66 3.17
N GLY A 24 -53.84 30.62 1.85
CA GLY A 24 -54.86 30.96 0.82
C GLY A 24 -55.40 32.40 0.71
N GLY A 25 -54.97 33.09 -0.35
CA GLY A 25 -55.86 33.60 -1.40
C GLY A 25 -56.78 34.82 -1.14
N SER A 26 -56.47 35.88 -1.89
CA SER A 26 -57.34 36.93 -2.45
C SER A 26 -57.96 38.03 -1.57
N ASP A 27 -57.91 39.22 -2.17
CA ASP A 27 -58.75 40.39 -2.00
C ASP A 27 -58.66 41.23 -0.71
N SER A 28 -58.02 42.38 -0.93
CA SER A 28 -58.59 43.71 -0.74
C SER A 28 -58.68 44.26 0.69
N SER A 29 -58.27 45.52 0.73
CA SER A 29 -58.75 46.56 1.63
C SER A 29 -58.18 46.61 3.05
N THR A 30 -57.49 47.74 3.23
CA THR A 30 -57.51 48.61 4.41
C THR A 30 -56.72 48.17 5.64
N ALA A 31 -55.56 48.83 5.73
CA ALA A 31 -54.82 49.25 6.92
C ALA A 31 -55.70 49.48 8.17
N PRO A 32 -55.04 49.50 9.34
CA PRO A 32 -54.71 50.82 9.86
C PRO A 32 -53.25 50.93 10.33
N ALA A 33 -52.71 52.11 10.06
CA ALA A 33 -51.42 52.56 10.52
C ALA A 33 -51.34 52.67 12.04
N ILE A 34 -50.21 52.24 12.62
CA ILE A 34 -49.56 52.92 13.74
C ILE A 34 -48.06 52.91 13.43
N GLY A 35 -47.50 54.10 13.27
CA GLY A 35 -46.09 54.29 12.95
C GLY A 35 -45.19 54.10 14.17
N ASP A 36 -43.98 53.64 13.89
CA ASP A 36 -42.79 54.10 14.58
C ASP A 36 -41.61 54.10 13.59
N SER A 37 -40.81 55.14 13.69
CA SER A 37 -39.70 55.50 12.82
C SER A 37 -38.44 54.70 13.11
N GLY A 38 -37.86 54.06 12.09
CA GLY A 38 -36.52 53.48 12.16
C GLY A 38 -36.10 52.78 10.87
N GLY A 39 -35.35 53.48 10.01
CA GLY A 39 -34.70 52.88 8.83
C GLY A 39 -33.61 51.90 9.26
N GLY A 40 -33.78 50.62 8.95
CA GLY A 40 -32.70 49.63 9.03
C GLY A 40 -31.88 49.68 7.75
N SER A 41 -30.78 50.44 7.77
CA SER A 41 -29.76 50.42 6.72
C SER A 41 -29.17 49.01 6.61
N GLU A 42 -29.06 48.44 5.41
CA GLU A 42 -28.14 47.33 5.15
C GLU A 42 -26.76 47.71 5.72
N GLN A 43 -26.19 46.87 6.59
CA GLN A 43 -24.86 47.12 7.11
C GLN A 43 -23.85 46.95 5.97
N THR A 44 -23.29 48.07 5.52
CA THR A 44 -22.22 48.14 4.53
C THR A 44 -20.88 48.35 5.23
N THR A 45 -19.82 47.76 4.70
CA THR A 45 -18.44 48.04 5.08
C THR A 45 -17.70 48.74 3.94
N GLN A 46 -16.77 49.63 4.27
CA GLN A 46 -15.93 50.27 3.27
C GLN A 46 -14.84 49.31 2.83
N LEU A 47 -14.79 49.00 1.54
CA LEU A 47 -13.74 48.18 0.94
C LEU A 47 -12.79 49.08 0.15
N ASN A 48 -11.53 49.13 0.62
CA ASN A 48 -10.41 49.73 -0.09
C ASN A 48 -9.53 48.59 -0.61
N ILE A 49 -9.75 48.18 -1.85
CA ILE A 49 -9.03 47.07 -2.46
C ILE A 49 -8.33 47.57 -3.72
N GLY A 50 -7.04 47.28 -3.84
CA GLY A 50 -6.27 47.54 -5.05
C GLY A 50 -5.57 46.28 -5.55
N GLY A 51 -4.93 46.39 -6.70
CA GLY A 51 -4.09 45.33 -7.22
C GLY A 51 -3.53 45.69 -8.59
N SER A 52 -2.94 44.70 -9.24
CA SER A 52 -2.50 44.78 -10.63
C SER A 52 -3.17 43.71 -11.48
N VAL A 53 -3.31 43.99 -12.77
CA VAL A 53 -3.79 43.06 -13.79
C VAL A 53 -2.61 42.64 -14.67
N GLY A 54 -2.22 41.36 -14.62
CA GLY A 54 -1.44 40.79 -15.72
C GLY A 54 -0.30 39.81 -15.38
N ASP A 55 -0.32 38.77 -16.20
CA ASP A 55 0.70 38.01 -16.94
C ASP A 55 1.26 38.81 -18.13
N GLY A 56 2.24 39.68 -17.89
CA GLY A 56 2.59 40.68 -18.91
C GLY A 56 1.64 41.88 -18.77
N PRO A 57 2.06 42.95 -18.08
CA PRO A 57 1.17 43.96 -17.52
C PRO A 57 0.06 44.42 -18.45
N ILE A 58 -1.20 44.17 -18.07
CA ILE A 58 -2.38 44.46 -18.88
C ILE A 58 -2.93 45.83 -18.52
N ILE A 59 -2.88 46.74 -19.48
CA ILE A 59 -3.38 48.10 -19.34
C ILE A 59 -4.76 48.25 -20.00
N ASN A 60 -5.58 49.17 -19.50
CA ASN A 60 -6.92 49.44 -20.01
C ASN A 60 -7.91 48.25 -19.97
N ALA A 61 -7.65 47.25 -19.12
CA ALA A 61 -8.58 46.14 -18.91
C ALA A 61 -9.79 46.60 -18.10
N THR A 62 -10.98 46.09 -18.42
CA THR A 62 -12.17 46.32 -17.59
C THR A 62 -12.12 45.38 -16.40
N VAL A 63 -12.09 45.93 -15.18
CA VAL A 63 -12.03 45.16 -13.94
C VAL A 63 -13.37 45.26 -13.23
N ARG A 64 -13.97 44.13 -12.87
CA ARG A 64 -15.28 44.03 -12.21
C ARG A 64 -15.16 43.37 -10.86
N LEU A 65 -15.77 43.97 -9.84
CA LEU A 65 -15.95 43.40 -8.51
C LEU A 65 -17.34 42.78 -8.43
N ARG A 66 -17.43 41.51 -8.03
CA ARG A 66 -18.69 40.75 -7.99
C ARG A 66 -18.94 40.09 -6.64
N ASP A 67 -20.21 39.99 -6.27
CA ASP A 67 -20.67 39.19 -5.13
C ASP A 67 -20.76 37.69 -5.48
N ALA A 68 -21.06 36.86 -4.46
CA ALA A 68 -21.26 35.43 -4.62
C ALA A 68 -22.44 35.04 -5.54
N SER A 69 -23.36 35.96 -5.83
CA SER A 69 -24.48 35.78 -6.76
C SER A 69 -24.14 36.27 -8.18
N ASN A 70 -22.87 36.59 -8.44
CA ASN A 70 -22.35 37.09 -9.72
C ASN A 70 -22.84 38.51 -10.10
N ASN A 71 -23.44 39.25 -9.17
CA ASN A 71 -23.85 40.63 -9.40
C ASN A 71 -22.64 41.55 -9.39
N ILE A 72 -22.61 42.52 -10.31
CA ILE A 72 -21.54 43.53 -10.38
C ILE A 72 -21.78 44.56 -9.27
N LEU A 73 -20.83 44.65 -8.33
CA LEU A 73 -20.84 45.66 -7.26
C LEU A 73 -20.12 46.94 -7.70
N ALA A 74 -19.06 46.81 -8.50
CA ALA A 74 -18.29 47.93 -9.02
C ALA A 74 -17.56 47.57 -10.31
N THR A 75 -17.21 48.58 -11.11
CA THR A 75 -16.40 48.43 -12.32
C THR A 75 -15.38 49.57 -12.39
N THR A 76 -14.15 49.23 -12.74
CA THR A 76 -13.04 50.18 -12.96
C THR A 76 -12.22 49.72 -14.17
N THR A 77 -11.13 50.43 -14.47
CA THR A 77 -10.22 50.11 -15.57
C THR A 77 -8.78 50.10 -15.05
N SER A 78 -7.96 49.16 -15.52
CA SER A 78 -6.52 49.19 -15.18
C SER A 78 -5.82 50.38 -15.85
N ASP A 79 -4.98 51.08 -15.10
CA ASP A 79 -4.25 52.26 -15.56
C ASP A 79 -3.03 51.91 -16.43
N GLY A 80 -2.26 52.92 -16.87
CA GLY A 80 -1.04 52.71 -17.66
C GLY A 80 0.11 52.02 -16.91
N MET A 81 -0.03 51.80 -15.60
CA MET A 81 0.87 50.97 -14.79
C MET A 81 0.26 49.59 -14.50
N ALA A 82 -0.82 49.22 -15.21
CA ALA A 82 -1.61 48.01 -15.02
C ALA A 82 -2.19 47.86 -13.60
N ARG A 83 -2.43 48.98 -12.90
CA ARG A 83 -3.01 49.01 -11.54
C ARG A 83 -4.48 49.34 -11.59
N TYR A 84 -5.23 48.80 -10.63
CA TYR A 84 -6.62 49.15 -10.42
C TYR A 84 -6.89 49.35 -8.92
N SER A 85 -7.96 50.06 -8.62
CA SER A 85 -8.48 50.16 -7.26
C SER A 85 -10.00 50.31 -7.24
N PHE A 86 -10.60 49.81 -6.18
CA PHE A 86 -11.97 50.06 -5.78
C PHE A 86 -11.97 50.71 -4.41
N ASP A 87 -12.71 51.80 -4.30
CA ASP A 87 -13.06 52.45 -3.04
C ASP A 87 -14.59 52.50 -2.99
N VAL A 88 -15.19 51.43 -2.45
CA VAL A 88 -16.64 51.17 -2.55
C VAL A 88 -17.21 50.64 -1.24
N SER A 89 -18.43 51.05 -0.90
CA SER A 89 -19.18 50.47 0.21
C SER A 89 -19.89 49.21 -0.26
N VAL A 90 -19.61 48.07 0.36
CA VAL A 90 -20.20 46.76 0.03
C VAL A 90 -20.97 46.18 1.20
N PRO A 91 -22.06 45.41 1.00
CA PRO A 91 -22.76 44.73 2.08
C PRO A 91 -21.81 43.79 2.85
N THR A 92 -21.89 43.78 4.19
CA THR A 92 -20.99 42.96 5.02
C THR A 92 -21.12 41.45 4.76
N ASN A 93 -22.29 41.01 4.28
CA ASN A 93 -22.57 39.62 3.88
C ASN A 93 -22.20 39.29 2.42
N ALA A 94 -21.61 40.22 1.66
CA ALA A 94 -21.26 39.99 0.26
C ALA A 94 -19.98 39.15 0.08
N PHE A 95 -19.12 39.05 1.10
CA PHE A 95 -17.88 38.26 1.05
C PHE A 95 -18.18 36.74 1.06
N PRO A 96 -17.38 35.91 0.36
CA PRO A 96 -16.22 36.28 -0.45
C PRO A 96 -16.60 36.94 -1.79
N LEU A 97 -15.79 37.90 -2.23
CA LEU A 97 -15.99 38.62 -3.51
C LEU A 97 -15.05 38.06 -4.58
N THR A 98 -15.47 38.10 -5.85
CA THR A 98 -14.61 37.79 -6.99
C THR A 98 -14.23 39.07 -7.72
N ILE A 99 -12.97 39.18 -8.13
CA ILE A 99 -12.50 40.23 -9.03
C ILE A 99 -12.13 39.58 -10.36
N GLU A 100 -12.64 40.13 -11.45
CA GLU A 100 -12.44 39.62 -12.81
C GLU A 100 -11.95 40.74 -13.72
N ALA A 101 -10.97 40.45 -14.57
CA ALA A 101 -10.51 41.37 -15.60
C ALA A 101 -10.74 40.80 -17.01
N GLU A 102 -11.24 41.64 -17.91
CA GLU A 102 -11.52 41.32 -19.31
C GLU A 102 -11.03 42.42 -20.25
N GLY A 103 -10.61 42.01 -21.46
CA GLY A 103 -10.12 42.92 -22.50
C GLY A 103 -8.81 43.63 -22.10
N GLY A 104 -8.62 44.86 -22.60
CA GLY A 104 -7.37 45.60 -22.41
C GLY A 104 -6.31 45.24 -23.45
N ILE A 105 -5.08 45.69 -23.20
CA ILE A 105 -3.91 45.40 -24.02
C ILE A 105 -2.86 44.78 -23.10
N ASP A 106 -2.53 43.52 -23.34
CA ASP A 106 -1.33 42.89 -22.82
C ASP A 106 -0.11 43.49 -23.54
N LEU A 107 0.81 44.05 -22.77
CA LEU A 107 2.02 44.70 -23.29
C LEU A 107 3.06 43.71 -23.83
N VAL A 108 2.92 42.40 -23.55
CA VAL A 108 3.81 41.35 -24.05
C VAL A 108 3.37 40.89 -25.45
N THR A 109 2.09 40.57 -25.63
CA THR A 109 1.55 40.12 -26.93
C THR A 109 1.05 41.25 -27.84
N GLY A 110 0.72 42.41 -27.27
CA GLY A 110 0.04 43.51 -27.96
C GLY A 110 -1.44 43.24 -28.26
N MET A 111 -2.01 42.14 -27.75
CA MET A 111 -3.39 41.72 -27.95
C MET A 111 -4.18 41.76 -26.63
N ALA A 112 -5.48 41.47 -26.69
CA ALA A 112 -6.25 41.25 -25.47
C ALA A 112 -5.90 39.87 -24.86
N PRO A 113 -6.04 39.68 -23.54
CA PRO A 113 -5.78 38.38 -22.90
C PRO A 113 -6.66 37.26 -23.45
N ASP A 114 -6.10 36.06 -23.57
CA ASP A 114 -6.76 34.89 -24.16
C ASP A 114 -7.74 34.17 -23.22
N PHE A 115 -7.77 34.56 -21.94
CA PHE A 115 -8.67 34.03 -20.90
C PHE A 115 -8.96 35.06 -19.81
N GLN A 116 -9.98 34.78 -19.01
CA GLN A 116 -10.37 35.63 -17.90
C GLN A 116 -9.36 35.51 -16.74
N LEU A 117 -8.80 36.65 -16.31
CA LEU A 117 -8.03 36.69 -15.07
C LEU A 117 -8.96 36.89 -13.88
N LYS A 118 -8.75 36.09 -12.83
CA LYS A 118 -9.57 36.08 -11.61
C LYS A 118 -8.73 36.23 -10.35
N SER A 119 -9.34 36.84 -9.35
CA SER A 119 -8.82 36.95 -7.98
C SER A 119 -9.99 36.97 -6.99
N THR A 120 -9.70 36.91 -5.69
CA THR A 120 -10.72 36.84 -4.63
C THR A 120 -10.40 37.78 -3.47
N VAL A 121 -11.46 38.27 -2.83
CA VAL A 121 -11.40 39.03 -1.59
C VAL A 121 -12.20 38.27 -0.54
N VAL A 122 -11.51 37.63 0.41
CA VAL A 122 -12.15 36.74 1.39
C VAL A 122 -12.74 37.48 2.59
N ASN A 123 -12.29 38.71 2.87
CA ASN A 123 -12.83 39.54 3.94
C ASN A 123 -12.52 41.04 3.72
N ALA A 124 -13.20 41.91 4.49
CA ALA A 124 -13.10 43.37 4.37
C ALA A 124 -11.75 43.98 4.79
N SER A 125 -10.88 43.24 5.49
CA SER A 125 -9.56 43.74 5.91
C SER A 125 -8.48 43.58 4.83
N GLN A 126 -8.78 42.83 3.76
CA GLN A 126 -7.87 42.65 2.64
C GLN A 126 -7.78 43.94 1.82
N SER A 127 -6.54 44.41 1.60
CA SER A 127 -6.25 45.65 0.89
C SER A 127 -5.64 45.45 -0.50
N ASN A 128 -5.24 44.22 -0.83
CA ASN A 128 -4.66 43.87 -2.12
C ASN A 128 -5.22 42.56 -2.70
N ALA A 129 -5.42 42.54 -4.02
CA ALA A 129 -5.86 41.37 -4.79
C ALA A 129 -5.28 41.44 -6.21
N ASN A 130 -4.16 40.79 -6.47
CA ASN A 130 -3.59 40.78 -7.83
C ASN A 130 -4.35 39.78 -8.72
N LEU A 131 -4.47 40.10 -10.01
CA LEU A 131 -5.03 39.23 -11.04
C LEU A 131 -3.91 38.73 -11.96
N ASN A 132 -3.67 37.43 -11.94
CA ASN A 132 -2.66 36.73 -12.73
C ASN A 132 -3.07 35.24 -12.93
N PRO A 133 -2.35 34.45 -13.72
CA PRO A 133 -2.68 33.05 -13.99
C PRO A 133 -2.66 32.18 -12.72
N HIS A 134 -1.72 32.41 -11.78
CA HIS A 134 -1.71 31.70 -10.51
C HIS A 134 -2.95 32.03 -9.66
N SER A 135 -3.32 33.30 -9.51
CA SER A 135 -4.53 33.69 -8.77
C SER A 135 -5.80 33.12 -9.40
N SER A 136 -5.82 33.04 -10.73
CA SER A 136 -6.94 32.49 -11.49
C SER A 136 -7.07 30.99 -11.25
N MET A 137 -5.96 30.25 -11.28
CA MET A 137 -5.92 28.83 -10.96
C MET A 137 -6.34 28.57 -9.51
N ILE A 138 -5.86 29.39 -8.56
CA ILE A 138 -6.26 29.30 -7.15
C ILE A 138 -7.75 29.53 -6.96
N VAL A 139 -8.34 30.51 -7.65
CA VAL A 139 -9.78 30.78 -7.58
C VAL A 139 -10.59 29.63 -8.16
N LYS A 140 -10.18 29.05 -9.29
CA LYS A 140 -10.84 27.89 -9.90
C LYS A 140 -10.75 26.66 -8.99
N LEU A 141 -9.55 26.32 -8.51
CA LEU A 141 -9.32 25.19 -7.60
C LEU A 141 -10.04 25.36 -6.25
N ALA A 142 -10.01 26.55 -5.65
CA ALA A 142 -10.74 26.79 -4.39
C ALA A 142 -12.26 26.65 -4.57
N ARG A 143 -12.80 26.98 -5.76
CA ARG A 143 -14.21 26.73 -6.07
C ARG A 143 -14.50 25.24 -6.23
N ALA A 144 -13.64 24.50 -6.94
CA ALA A 144 -13.74 23.04 -7.07
C ALA A 144 -13.67 22.35 -5.69
N LYS A 145 -12.81 22.82 -4.77
CA LYS A 145 -12.73 22.37 -3.36
C LYS A 145 -13.89 22.84 -2.46
N GLY A 146 -15.01 23.31 -3.02
CA GLY A 146 -16.21 23.66 -2.24
C GLY A 146 -16.36 25.15 -1.89
N GLY A 147 -15.72 26.05 -2.63
CA GLY A 147 -15.98 27.50 -2.59
C GLY A 147 -14.86 28.36 -2.01
N LEU A 148 -14.97 29.69 -2.15
CA LEU A 148 -13.92 30.68 -1.86
C LEU A 148 -13.76 31.02 -0.35
N THR A 149 -13.72 30.00 0.51
CA THR A 149 -13.41 30.20 1.94
C THR A 149 -11.91 30.47 2.14
N SER A 150 -11.52 31.12 3.24
CA SER A 150 -10.10 31.35 3.54
C SER A 150 -9.27 30.06 3.58
N SER A 151 -9.85 28.96 4.06
CA SER A 151 -9.20 27.64 4.11
C SER A 151 -8.99 27.08 2.71
N ASN A 152 -10.04 27.08 1.88
CA ASN A 152 -9.95 26.55 0.52
C ASN A 152 -9.01 27.37 -0.36
N VAL A 153 -9.01 28.70 -0.21
CA VAL A 153 -8.08 29.58 -0.93
C VAL A 153 -6.63 29.33 -0.49
N SER A 154 -6.38 29.10 0.81
CA SER A 154 -5.03 28.75 1.29
C SER A 154 -4.57 27.39 0.78
N ASN A 155 -5.43 26.37 0.88
CA ASN A 155 -5.10 25.02 0.41
C ASN A 155 -4.85 25.03 -1.11
N ALA A 156 -5.76 25.64 -1.88
CA ALA A 156 -5.60 25.78 -3.33
C ALA A 156 -4.33 26.55 -3.71
N ARG A 157 -3.97 27.59 -2.94
CA ARG A 157 -2.69 28.30 -3.12
C ARG A 157 -1.52 27.36 -2.93
N ASP A 158 -1.49 26.60 -1.85
CA ASP A 158 -0.38 25.73 -1.53
C ASP A 158 -0.20 24.64 -2.60
N THR A 159 -1.31 24.02 -3.06
CA THR A 159 -1.34 23.06 -4.17
C THR A 159 -0.85 23.67 -5.48
N VAL A 160 -1.39 24.83 -5.89
CA VAL A 160 -0.97 25.52 -7.14
C VAL A 160 0.50 25.93 -7.09
N ILE A 161 1.00 26.42 -5.96
CA ILE A 161 2.41 26.82 -5.85
C ILE A 161 3.35 25.60 -5.88
N GLU A 162 2.91 24.45 -5.37
CA GLU A 162 3.72 23.23 -5.33
C GLU A 162 3.75 22.51 -6.68
N LEU A 163 2.60 22.36 -7.33
CA LEU A 163 2.47 21.59 -8.57
C LEU A 163 2.59 22.45 -9.83
N LEU A 164 2.11 23.70 -9.80
CA LEU A 164 2.07 24.64 -10.92
C LEU A 164 2.89 25.91 -10.62
N ASN A 165 4.12 25.72 -10.12
CA ASN A 165 4.98 26.80 -9.64
C ASN A 165 5.43 27.78 -10.74
N PHE A 166 5.91 27.24 -11.87
CA PHE A 166 6.41 27.97 -13.04
C PHE A 166 7.37 29.14 -12.73
N GLY A 167 8.16 29.04 -11.66
CA GLY A 167 9.15 30.05 -11.27
C GLY A 167 8.66 31.06 -10.23
N PHE A 168 7.44 30.93 -9.70
CA PHE A 168 6.98 31.73 -8.58
C PHE A 168 7.81 31.45 -7.32
N ASP A 169 8.41 32.48 -6.72
CA ASP A 169 9.25 32.35 -5.53
C ASP A 169 8.55 32.92 -4.27
N PRO A 170 8.05 32.06 -3.37
CA PRO A 170 7.42 32.47 -2.11
C PRO A 170 8.34 33.29 -1.19
N ALA A 171 9.67 33.16 -1.34
CA ALA A 171 10.63 33.95 -0.56
C ALA A 171 10.65 35.42 -0.99
N LEU A 172 10.27 35.73 -2.24
CA LEU A 172 10.15 37.09 -2.76
C LEU A 172 8.72 37.62 -2.70
N MET A 173 7.72 36.74 -2.78
CA MET A 173 6.30 37.09 -2.71
C MET A 173 5.53 35.94 -2.06
N ALA A 174 5.09 36.10 -0.80
CA ALA A 174 4.48 35.01 -0.05
C ALA A 174 3.13 34.51 -0.63
N ASP A 175 2.40 35.38 -1.34
CA ASP A 175 1.06 35.07 -1.83
C ASP A 175 0.79 35.81 -3.15
N PRO A 176 0.45 35.10 -4.25
CA PRO A 176 0.22 35.71 -5.56
C PRO A 176 -1.05 36.57 -5.61
N ILE A 177 -1.99 36.39 -4.68
CA ILE A 177 -3.23 37.17 -4.56
C ILE A 177 -2.99 38.39 -3.67
N THR A 178 -2.49 38.19 -2.45
CA THR A 178 -2.57 39.22 -1.41
C THR A 178 -1.29 40.03 -1.22
N ALA A 179 -0.12 39.56 -1.66
CA ALA A 179 1.12 40.30 -1.45
C ALA A 179 1.28 41.47 -2.43
N SER A 180 1.83 42.59 -1.94
CA SER A 180 2.06 43.77 -2.76
C SER A 180 3.21 43.56 -3.77
N LEU A 181 3.02 44.09 -4.98
CA LEU A 181 4.09 44.17 -5.96
C LEU A 181 5.09 45.28 -5.59
N THR A 182 6.36 44.92 -5.59
CA THR A 182 7.51 45.77 -5.25
C THR A 182 8.54 45.71 -6.36
N ASN A 183 9.52 46.60 -6.32
CA ASN A 183 10.60 46.60 -7.30
C ASN A 183 11.43 45.30 -7.30
N ASN A 184 11.37 44.50 -6.23
CA ASN A 184 12.16 43.28 -6.07
C ASN A 184 11.43 42.01 -6.54
N ASN A 185 10.10 41.99 -6.54
CA ASN A 185 9.32 40.79 -6.88
C ASN A 185 8.58 40.90 -8.22
N LEU A 186 8.42 42.11 -8.78
CA LEU A 186 7.69 42.34 -10.02
C LEU A 186 8.26 41.58 -11.23
N PRO A 187 9.58 41.56 -11.50
CA PRO A 187 10.12 40.78 -12.62
C PRO A 187 9.88 39.27 -12.49
N MET A 188 9.93 38.74 -11.26
CA MET A 188 9.63 37.33 -10.99
C MET A 188 8.16 37.02 -11.27
N MET A 189 7.25 37.85 -10.74
CA MET A 189 5.80 37.65 -10.93
C MET A 189 5.40 37.70 -12.40
N ILE A 190 5.95 38.64 -13.18
CA ILE A 190 5.68 38.75 -14.63
C ILE A 190 6.20 37.51 -15.36
N LYS A 191 7.44 37.08 -15.08
CA LYS A 191 8.04 35.92 -15.72
C LYS A 191 7.28 34.62 -15.37
N SER A 192 6.93 34.40 -14.10
CA SER A 192 6.22 33.17 -13.69
C SER A 192 4.81 33.10 -14.25
N SER A 193 4.10 34.24 -14.24
CA SER A 193 2.75 34.35 -14.79
C SER A 193 2.72 34.02 -16.28
N GLU A 194 3.62 34.62 -17.07
CA GLU A 194 3.68 34.34 -18.51
C GLU A 194 4.07 32.88 -18.79
N THR A 195 4.96 32.32 -17.98
CA THR A 195 5.38 30.92 -18.13
C THR A 195 4.21 29.96 -17.90
N LEU A 196 3.41 30.16 -16.84
CA LEU A 196 2.20 29.36 -16.60
C LEU A 196 1.13 29.59 -17.69
N ALA A 197 0.90 30.85 -18.09
CA ALA A 197 -0.07 31.18 -19.15
C ALA A 197 0.28 30.49 -20.47
N GLU A 198 1.57 30.49 -20.85
CA GLU A 198 2.03 29.85 -22.08
C GLU A 198 1.88 28.33 -22.04
N ALA A 199 2.17 27.69 -20.90
CA ALA A 199 1.91 26.25 -20.74
C ALA A 199 0.41 25.92 -20.96
N LEU A 200 -0.48 26.72 -20.39
CA LEU A 200 -1.93 26.55 -20.55
C LEU A 200 -2.40 26.78 -22.00
N ARG A 201 -1.85 27.79 -22.70
CA ARG A 201 -2.13 28.04 -24.13
C ARG A 201 -1.68 26.86 -25.00
N ARG A 202 -0.50 26.31 -24.75
CA ARG A 202 0.00 25.15 -25.50
C ARG A 202 -0.81 23.89 -25.23
N VAL A 203 -1.33 23.68 -24.01
CA VAL A 203 -2.26 22.56 -23.72
C VAL A 203 -3.55 22.73 -24.53
N ARG A 204 -4.13 23.94 -24.55
CA ARG A 204 -5.31 24.27 -25.36
C ARG A 204 -5.06 23.98 -26.85
N ASP A 205 -3.94 24.46 -27.40
CA ASP A 205 -3.63 24.33 -28.83
C ASP A 205 -3.42 22.88 -29.27
N ASN A 206 -3.14 21.99 -28.31
CA ASN A 206 -2.96 20.56 -28.52
C ASN A 206 -4.13 19.70 -28.00
N ALA A 207 -5.25 20.32 -27.60
CA ALA A 207 -6.47 19.59 -27.29
C ALA A 207 -7.02 18.85 -28.52
N LEU A 208 -7.75 17.75 -28.30
CA LEU A 208 -8.39 16.99 -29.38
C LEU A 208 -9.58 17.75 -29.99
N SER A 209 -10.30 18.53 -29.19
CA SER A 209 -11.41 19.37 -29.65
C SER A 209 -10.91 20.70 -30.21
N SER A 210 -11.47 21.14 -31.33
CA SER A 210 -11.02 22.33 -32.07
C SER A 210 -11.53 23.66 -31.49
N ASN A 211 -12.39 23.65 -30.47
CA ASN A 211 -13.03 24.85 -29.89
C ASN A 211 -12.74 25.04 -28.39
N VAL A 212 -11.71 24.39 -27.86
CA VAL A 212 -11.35 24.49 -26.44
C VAL A 212 -10.75 25.87 -26.13
N THR A 213 -11.20 26.48 -25.06
CA THR A 213 -10.67 27.73 -24.50
C THR A 213 -9.63 27.45 -23.41
N VAL A 214 -8.76 28.42 -23.11
CA VAL A 214 -7.83 28.27 -21.97
C VAL A 214 -8.61 28.19 -20.65
N ASP A 215 -9.73 28.89 -20.54
CA ASP A 215 -10.60 28.81 -19.36
C ASP A 215 -11.09 27.38 -19.08
N GLU A 216 -11.49 26.63 -20.12
CA GLU A 216 -11.89 25.22 -20.00
C GLU A 216 -10.72 24.30 -19.65
N VAL A 217 -9.53 24.54 -20.19
CA VAL A 217 -8.31 23.79 -19.78
C VAL A 217 -8.02 24.04 -18.30
N MET A 218 -8.09 25.29 -17.84
CA MET A 218 -7.88 25.62 -16.44
C MET A 218 -8.95 25.03 -15.53
N ASP A 219 -10.22 24.96 -15.96
CA ASP A 219 -11.28 24.32 -15.18
C ASP A 219 -11.02 22.82 -15.06
N ALA A 220 -10.66 22.14 -16.16
CA ALA A 220 -10.32 20.71 -16.14
C ALA A 220 -9.10 20.39 -15.26
N LEU A 221 -8.05 21.23 -15.31
CA LEU A 221 -6.88 21.08 -14.44
C LEU A 221 -7.19 21.43 -12.97
N ALA A 222 -8.15 22.33 -12.71
CA ALA A 222 -8.57 22.67 -11.36
C ALA A 222 -9.41 21.55 -10.75
N ASP A 223 -10.24 20.89 -11.57
CA ASP A 223 -11.00 19.72 -11.18
C ASP A 223 -10.09 18.51 -10.93
N ASP A 224 -9.03 18.35 -11.72
CA ASP A 224 -7.95 17.37 -11.50
C ASP A 224 -7.28 17.58 -10.13
N LEU A 225 -6.84 18.82 -9.85
CA LEU A 225 -6.16 19.18 -8.60
C LEU A 225 -7.03 19.15 -7.32
N VAL A 226 -8.31 18.75 -7.39
CA VAL A 226 -9.20 18.68 -6.22
C VAL A 226 -8.68 17.71 -5.16
N ASP A 227 -8.01 16.64 -5.56
CA ASP A 227 -7.38 15.65 -4.67
C ASP A 227 -5.90 15.99 -4.33
N ASP A 228 -5.45 17.21 -4.69
CA ASP A 228 -4.07 17.67 -4.55
C ASP A 228 -3.05 16.91 -5.42
N SER A 229 -3.51 16.22 -6.47
CA SER A 229 -2.70 15.55 -7.49
C SER A 229 -2.95 16.14 -8.88
N LEU A 230 -1.95 16.09 -9.76
CA LEU A 230 -2.12 16.40 -11.19
C LEU A 230 -2.02 15.08 -11.95
N ASP A 231 -3.08 14.27 -11.89
CA ASP A 231 -3.06 12.93 -12.45
C ASP A 231 -4.19 12.61 -13.43
N GLY A 232 -4.92 13.64 -13.84
CA GLY A 232 -6.04 13.49 -14.75
C GLY A 232 -7.32 12.98 -14.10
N GLU A 233 -7.28 12.72 -12.80
CA GLU A 233 -8.40 12.27 -12.00
C GLU A 233 -8.78 13.37 -11.01
N GLY A 234 -10.05 13.42 -10.64
CA GLY A 234 -10.56 14.49 -9.80
C GLY A 234 -12.05 14.64 -9.98
N ASP A 235 -12.52 15.87 -10.11
CA ASP A 235 -13.94 16.15 -10.35
C ASP A 235 -14.35 15.93 -11.83
N ASP A 236 -15.60 16.22 -12.17
CA ASP A 236 -16.23 15.84 -13.43
C ASP A 236 -15.44 16.28 -14.68
N ALA A 237 -14.80 17.46 -14.70
CA ALA A 237 -14.05 17.95 -15.85
C ALA A 237 -12.57 17.51 -15.91
N ALA A 238 -12.07 16.77 -14.91
CA ALA A 238 -10.69 16.27 -14.89
C ALA A 238 -10.37 15.42 -16.13
N SER A 239 -9.16 15.60 -16.69
CA SER A 239 -8.75 15.03 -17.97
C SER A 239 -7.29 14.57 -17.92
N GLN A 240 -7.08 13.24 -17.94
CA GLN A 240 -5.76 12.61 -18.09
C GLN A 240 -4.97 13.17 -19.28
N ARG A 241 -5.65 13.48 -20.37
CA ARG A 241 -4.98 14.05 -21.54
C ARG A 241 -4.47 15.45 -21.26
N TYR A 242 -5.22 16.29 -20.54
CA TYR A 242 -4.75 17.62 -20.17
C TYR A 242 -3.64 17.56 -19.12
N ALA A 243 -3.72 16.64 -18.15
CA ALA A 243 -2.64 16.40 -17.19
C ALA A 243 -1.35 15.95 -17.88
N ALA A 244 -1.42 14.92 -18.74
CA ALA A 244 -0.29 14.42 -19.50
C ALA A 244 0.29 15.46 -20.47
N LEU A 245 -0.58 16.20 -21.19
CA LEU A 245 -0.16 17.31 -22.04
C LEU A 245 0.54 18.39 -21.22
N LEU A 246 0.00 18.76 -20.05
CA LEU A 246 0.61 19.77 -19.19
C LEU A 246 1.98 19.32 -18.69
N HIS A 247 2.14 18.07 -18.25
CA HIS A 247 3.43 17.52 -17.83
C HIS A 247 4.46 17.58 -18.96
N VAL A 248 4.12 17.12 -20.17
CA VAL A 248 5.04 17.11 -21.32
C VAL A 248 5.34 18.53 -21.82
N ILE A 249 4.32 19.39 -21.96
CA ILE A 249 4.48 20.78 -22.42
C ILE A 249 5.31 21.59 -21.41
N SER A 250 5.15 21.34 -20.12
CA SER A 250 5.93 22.00 -19.08
C SER A 250 7.43 21.74 -19.25
N SER A 251 7.87 20.62 -19.82
CA SER A 251 9.29 20.33 -20.05
C SER A 251 9.94 21.36 -21.00
N GLU A 252 9.22 21.73 -22.07
CA GLU A 252 9.67 22.74 -23.03
C GLU A 252 9.53 24.15 -22.45
N VAL A 253 8.37 24.48 -21.90
CA VAL A 253 8.08 25.84 -21.42
C VAL A 253 9.00 26.24 -20.26
N LEU A 254 9.27 25.32 -19.32
CA LEU A 254 10.22 25.55 -18.24
C LEU A 254 11.66 25.64 -18.75
N TYR A 255 12.04 24.81 -19.73
CA TYR A 255 13.35 24.90 -20.37
C TYR A 255 13.58 26.28 -21.02
N GLU A 256 12.60 26.79 -21.77
CA GLU A 256 12.68 28.12 -22.39
C GLU A 256 12.74 29.25 -21.35
N ALA A 257 11.92 29.17 -20.30
CA ALA A 257 11.89 30.16 -19.22
C ALA A 257 13.20 30.19 -18.42
N MET A 258 13.80 29.02 -18.15
CA MET A 258 15.09 28.91 -17.47
C MET A 258 16.23 29.55 -18.29
N HIS A 259 16.21 29.44 -19.61
CA HIS A 259 17.15 30.11 -20.52
C HIS A 259 16.84 31.60 -20.75
N ASN A 260 15.75 32.11 -20.19
CA ASN A 260 15.26 33.46 -20.48
C ASN A 260 15.01 33.69 -21.99
N ARG A 261 14.38 32.71 -22.64
CA ARG A 261 13.99 32.74 -24.07
C ARG A 261 12.56 32.18 -24.26
N LEU A 262 11.67 32.48 -23.31
CA LEU A 262 10.28 32.03 -23.34
C LEU A 262 9.62 32.45 -24.65
N LYS A 263 9.07 31.49 -25.41
CA LYS A 263 8.37 31.79 -26.64
C LYS A 263 6.87 31.93 -26.37
N VAL A 264 6.31 33.09 -26.72
CA VAL A 264 4.87 33.34 -26.72
C VAL A 264 4.42 33.48 -28.16
N ASN A 265 3.42 32.71 -28.59
CA ASN A 265 2.99 32.64 -30.00
C ASN A 265 4.17 32.35 -30.97
N ASN A 266 5.08 31.45 -30.58
CA ASN A 266 6.31 31.11 -31.29
C ASN A 266 7.34 32.25 -31.47
N VAL A 267 7.24 33.34 -30.70
CA VAL A 267 8.19 34.45 -30.71
C VAL A 267 8.84 34.61 -29.34
N ASP A 268 10.17 34.77 -29.29
CA ASP A 268 10.90 35.06 -28.04
C ASP A 268 10.36 36.35 -27.41
N ALA A 269 9.77 36.21 -26.22
CA ALA A 269 9.06 37.27 -25.52
C ALA A 269 9.95 38.06 -24.53
N SER A 270 11.23 37.71 -24.35
CA SER A 270 12.08 38.28 -23.31
C SER A 270 12.22 39.81 -23.40
N THR A 271 12.35 40.35 -24.62
CA THR A 271 12.41 41.81 -24.82
C THR A 271 11.06 42.48 -24.54
N ALA A 272 9.96 41.83 -24.91
CA ALA A 272 8.61 42.34 -24.68
C ALA A 272 8.29 42.36 -23.17
N LEU A 273 8.63 41.29 -22.44
CA LEU A 273 8.51 41.20 -20.99
C LEU A 273 9.30 42.31 -20.27
N ASP A 274 10.55 42.55 -20.68
CA ASP A 274 11.37 43.62 -20.11
C ASP A 274 10.84 45.03 -20.45
N GLY A 275 10.31 45.23 -21.65
CA GLY A 275 9.63 46.46 -22.05
C GLY A 275 8.35 46.70 -21.25
N ALA A 276 7.62 45.64 -20.95
CA ALA A 276 6.41 45.66 -20.15
C ALA A 276 6.72 46.07 -18.69
N ILE A 277 7.78 45.51 -18.09
CA ILE A 277 8.32 45.94 -16.78
C ILE A 277 8.67 47.43 -16.78
N GLN A 278 9.38 47.90 -17.82
CA GLN A 278 9.80 49.30 -17.92
C GLN A 278 8.61 50.25 -18.05
N THR A 279 7.56 49.82 -18.75
CA THR A 279 6.35 50.63 -18.95
C THR A 279 5.57 50.78 -17.66
N THR A 280 5.37 49.68 -16.91
CA THR A 280 4.51 49.69 -15.72
C THR A 280 5.22 50.00 -14.43
N ALA A 281 6.54 49.83 -14.39
CA ALA A 281 7.36 50.19 -13.25
C ALA A 281 8.73 50.75 -13.69
N PRO A 282 8.79 52.01 -14.18
CA PRO A 282 10.03 52.63 -14.69
C PRO A 282 11.18 52.68 -13.67
N ALA A 283 10.87 52.61 -12.37
CA ALA A 283 11.85 52.62 -11.29
C ALA A 283 12.53 51.25 -11.05
N VAL A 284 12.06 50.17 -11.68
CA VAL A 284 12.60 48.82 -11.54
C VAL A 284 13.80 48.65 -12.45
N THR A 285 14.95 48.33 -11.85
CA THR A 285 16.21 48.08 -12.58
C THR A 285 16.40 46.61 -12.95
N LEU A 286 15.79 45.69 -12.21
CA LEU A 286 15.82 44.26 -12.48
C LEU A 286 14.99 43.92 -13.73
N ARG A 287 15.46 42.91 -14.48
CA ARG A 287 14.85 42.39 -15.71
C ARG A 287 14.58 40.89 -15.59
N THR A 288 13.86 40.34 -16.55
CA THR A 288 13.53 38.90 -16.58
C THR A 288 14.77 38.01 -16.57
N GLY A 289 15.87 38.45 -17.20
CA GLY A 289 17.17 37.80 -17.19
C GLY A 289 17.96 37.92 -15.88
N ASP A 290 17.48 38.72 -14.91
CA ASP A 290 18.07 38.80 -13.57
C ASP A 290 17.34 37.91 -12.54
N VAL A 291 16.18 37.36 -12.92
CA VAL A 291 15.37 36.50 -12.05
C VAL A 291 16.08 35.17 -11.86
N ARG A 292 16.38 34.83 -10.61
CA ARG A 292 17.00 33.55 -10.27
C ARG A 292 16.02 32.39 -10.45
N ILE A 293 16.55 31.23 -10.82
CA ILE A 293 15.76 30.02 -10.98
C ILE A 293 15.68 29.31 -9.63
N ASN A 294 14.50 29.37 -9.01
CA ASN A 294 14.26 28.82 -7.69
C ASN A 294 14.22 27.26 -7.72
N ARG A 295 14.32 26.64 -6.54
CA ARG A 295 14.32 25.16 -6.42
C ARG A 295 13.04 24.53 -6.99
N ARG A 296 11.86 25.09 -6.72
CA ARG A 296 10.58 24.53 -7.15
C ARG A 296 10.46 24.46 -8.67
N MET A 297 10.97 25.47 -9.37
CA MET A 297 11.03 25.47 -10.84
C MET A 297 11.93 24.34 -11.38
N ILE A 298 13.07 24.08 -10.73
CA ILE A 298 13.98 22.99 -11.11
C ILE A 298 13.32 21.63 -10.87
N GLU A 299 12.68 21.42 -9.71
CA GLU A 299 11.98 20.16 -9.43
C GLU A 299 10.80 19.93 -10.38
N GLN A 300 10.05 21.00 -10.70
CA GLN A 300 8.98 20.92 -11.70
C GLN A 300 9.55 20.55 -13.08
N ALA A 301 10.69 21.13 -13.49
CA ALA A 301 11.34 20.79 -14.75
C ALA A 301 11.82 19.32 -14.78
N ARG A 302 12.38 18.79 -13.69
CA ARG A 302 12.78 17.37 -13.58
C ARG A 302 11.59 16.44 -13.80
N ARG A 303 10.51 16.69 -13.08
CA ARG A 303 9.25 15.95 -13.20
C ARG A 303 8.72 15.98 -14.64
N SER A 304 8.67 17.16 -15.25
CA SER A 304 8.20 17.31 -16.64
C SER A 304 9.11 16.62 -17.66
N VAL A 305 10.44 16.63 -17.47
CA VAL A 305 11.36 15.89 -18.35
C VAL A 305 11.23 14.38 -18.15
N ALA A 306 11.01 13.89 -16.93
CA ALA A 306 10.72 12.48 -16.67
C ALA A 306 9.44 12.04 -17.40
N ALA A 307 8.39 12.86 -17.38
CA ALA A 307 7.17 12.64 -18.15
C ALA A 307 7.43 12.62 -19.67
N ALA A 308 8.23 13.55 -20.19
CA ALA A 308 8.59 13.59 -21.61
C ALA A 308 9.34 12.32 -22.05
N ARG A 309 10.22 11.76 -21.20
CA ARG A 309 10.96 10.52 -21.48
C ARG A 309 10.07 9.28 -21.59
N GLN A 310 8.86 9.30 -21.03
CA GLN A 310 7.87 8.22 -21.22
C GLN A 310 7.25 8.23 -22.63
N VAL A 311 7.35 9.36 -23.33
CA VAL A 311 6.89 9.51 -24.72
C VAL A 311 8.03 9.18 -25.68
N ASP A 312 9.23 9.70 -25.42
CA ASP A 312 10.47 9.43 -26.18
C ASP A 312 11.69 9.55 -25.28
N ASP A 313 12.47 8.47 -25.13
CA ASP A 313 13.69 8.43 -24.32
C ASP A 313 14.93 8.73 -25.18
N SER A 314 14.95 9.90 -25.81
CA SER A 314 16.05 10.32 -26.68
C SER A 314 17.29 10.70 -25.86
N ALA A 315 18.48 10.48 -26.43
CA ALA A 315 19.75 10.85 -25.77
C ALA A 315 19.82 12.35 -25.39
N ASN A 316 19.13 13.22 -26.12
CA ASN A 316 19.03 14.65 -25.80
C ASN A 316 18.19 14.90 -24.53
N LEU A 317 17.10 14.16 -24.35
CA LEU A 317 16.24 14.26 -23.17
C LEU A 317 16.90 13.62 -21.94
N THR A 318 17.66 12.54 -22.12
CA THR A 318 18.54 11.98 -21.08
C THR A 318 19.57 13.01 -20.64
N ALA A 319 20.30 13.62 -21.59
CA ALA A 319 21.30 14.65 -21.27
C ALA A 319 20.68 15.89 -20.60
N LEU A 320 19.43 16.23 -20.92
CA LEU A 320 18.69 17.28 -20.24
C LEU A 320 18.32 16.89 -18.80
N ALA A 321 17.87 15.66 -18.57
CA ALA A 321 17.59 15.15 -17.22
C ALA A 321 18.85 15.21 -16.34
N ASP A 322 19.97 14.67 -16.83
CA ASP A 322 21.25 14.69 -16.12
C ASP A 322 21.71 16.13 -15.83
N ALA A 323 21.45 17.06 -16.77
CA ALA A 323 21.77 18.47 -16.58
C ALA A 323 20.93 19.15 -15.50
N LEU A 324 19.64 18.82 -15.42
CA LEU A 324 18.76 19.32 -14.36
C LEU A 324 19.16 18.78 -12.99
N ASP A 325 19.65 17.55 -12.90
CA ASP A 325 20.14 16.96 -11.64
C ASP A 325 21.37 17.66 -11.08
N ARG A 326 22.25 18.18 -11.96
CA ARG A 326 23.40 19.00 -11.55
C ARG A 326 23.04 20.38 -11.02
N LEU A 327 21.80 20.85 -11.16
CA LEU A 327 21.35 22.14 -10.65
C LEU A 327 20.82 22.00 -9.21
N SER A 328 21.53 22.56 -8.22
CA SER A 328 21.13 22.53 -6.81
C SER A 328 20.69 23.91 -6.30
N GLY A 329 19.40 24.22 -6.38
CA GLY A 329 18.75 25.37 -5.70
C GLY A 329 19.19 26.78 -6.10
N ASN A 330 18.22 27.69 -6.25
CA ASN A 330 18.37 29.14 -6.49
C ASN A 330 19.58 29.56 -7.35
N VAL A 331 19.60 29.13 -8.61
CA VAL A 331 20.73 29.33 -9.54
C VAL A 331 20.59 30.61 -10.35
N THR A 332 21.73 31.19 -10.77
CA THR A 332 21.72 32.36 -11.66
C THR A 332 21.40 31.92 -13.10
N PRO A 333 20.75 32.77 -13.91
CA PRO A 333 20.51 32.46 -15.32
C PRO A 333 21.79 32.10 -16.10
N THR A 334 22.92 32.72 -15.77
CA THR A 334 24.24 32.36 -16.34
C THR A 334 24.68 30.94 -15.99
N ALA A 335 24.37 30.44 -14.80
CA ALA A 335 24.70 29.06 -14.42
C ALA A 335 23.82 28.05 -15.17
N VAL A 336 22.57 28.41 -15.45
CA VAL A 336 21.66 27.59 -16.27
C VAL A 336 22.19 27.45 -17.70
N GLU A 337 22.57 28.57 -18.35
CA GLU A 337 23.13 28.57 -19.71
C GLU A 337 24.43 27.74 -19.83
N GLN A 338 25.16 27.52 -18.74
CA GLN A 338 26.37 26.70 -18.73
C GLN A 338 26.12 25.21 -18.54
N VAL A 339 24.95 24.84 -17.98
CA VAL A 339 24.66 23.48 -17.53
C VAL A 339 23.66 22.78 -18.44
N LEU A 340 22.62 23.49 -18.89
CA LEU A 340 21.56 22.91 -19.73
C LEU A 340 22.00 22.86 -21.21
N PRO A 341 21.69 21.78 -21.93
CA PRO A 341 22.06 21.63 -23.34
C PRO A 341 21.19 22.48 -24.29
N ASP A 342 21.81 23.06 -25.32
CA ASP A 342 21.12 23.83 -26.40
C ASP A 342 20.42 22.92 -27.45
N THR A 343 20.64 21.60 -27.43
CA THR A 343 20.27 20.69 -28.54
C THR A 343 18.85 20.12 -28.50
N VAL A 344 18.06 20.41 -27.46
CA VAL A 344 16.80 19.69 -27.14
C VAL A 344 15.55 20.28 -27.83
N SER A 345 15.63 21.50 -28.38
CA SER A 345 14.45 22.20 -28.91
C SER A 345 13.69 21.48 -30.03
N ASN A 346 14.36 20.63 -30.83
CA ASN A 346 13.69 19.87 -31.89
C ASN A 346 12.89 18.66 -31.36
N ASP A 347 13.27 18.13 -30.19
CA ASP A 347 12.66 16.94 -29.60
C ASP A 347 11.27 17.27 -29.01
N PHE A 348 11.10 18.45 -28.42
CA PHE A 348 9.83 18.89 -27.80
C PHE A 348 8.63 18.95 -28.76
N SER A 349 8.82 19.43 -29.98
CA SER A 349 7.72 19.53 -30.96
C SER A 349 7.17 18.15 -31.38
N SER A 350 8.03 17.12 -31.41
CA SER A 350 7.64 15.74 -31.72
C SER A 350 6.89 15.10 -30.54
N LEU A 351 7.35 15.37 -29.31
CA LEU A 351 6.74 14.89 -28.07
C LEU A 351 5.28 15.33 -27.94
N VAL A 352 5.02 16.64 -28.07
CA VAL A 352 3.67 17.21 -27.90
C VAL A 352 2.67 16.62 -28.93
N GLY A 353 3.10 16.48 -30.18
CA GLY A 353 2.29 15.85 -31.22
C GLY A 353 1.99 14.38 -30.96
N SER A 354 2.94 13.65 -30.37
CA SER A 354 2.78 12.23 -30.02
C SER A 354 1.82 12.07 -28.85
N THR A 355 2.02 12.81 -27.75
CA THR A 355 1.17 12.78 -26.55
C THR A 355 -0.30 13.08 -26.87
N ARG A 356 -0.55 14.01 -27.81
CA ARG A 356 -1.90 14.38 -28.25
C ARG A 356 -2.74 13.19 -28.70
N TYR A 357 -2.15 12.17 -29.31
CA TYR A 357 -2.86 11.03 -29.90
C TYR A 357 -2.62 9.69 -29.18
N LEU A 358 -1.91 9.69 -28.04
CA LEU A 358 -1.71 8.47 -27.27
C LEU A 358 -3.05 7.93 -26.70
N GLN A 359 -3.13 6.60 -26.60
CA GLN A 359 -4.19 5.91 -25.87
C GLN A 359 -4.09 6.22 -24.38
N GLU A 360 -5.22 6.24 -23.67
CA GLU A 360 -5.29 6.64 -22.24
C GLU A 360 -4.38 5.78 -21.35
N VAL A 361 -4.28 4.47 -21.59
CA VAL A 361 -3.36 3.56 -20.87
C VAL A 361 -1.88 3.98 -20.94
N ARG A 362 -1.48 4.73 -21.98
CA ARG A 362 -0.11 5.25 -22.13
C ARG A 362 0.08 6.62 -21.47
N LEU A 363 -1.01 7.29 -21.10
CA LEU A 363 -0.98 8.57 -20.39
C LEU A 363 -0.63 8.37 -18.90
N ASP A 364 -1.09 7.28 -18.29
CA ASP A 364 -0.81 6.98 -16.87
C ASP A 364 0.69 6.94 -16.56
N GLY A 365 1.51 6.31 -17.43
CA GLY A 365 2.96 6.29 -17.26
C GLY A 365 3.61 7.69 -17.35
N ILE A 366 3.11 8.54 -18.24
CA ILE A 366 3.56 9.95 -18.38
C ILE A 366 3.22 10.74 -17.12
N ILE A 367 1.99 10.57 -16.64
CA ILE A 367 1.44 11.25 -15.46
C ILE A 367 2.19 10.81 -14.20
N GLN A 368 2.41 9.51 -14.01
CA GLN A 368 3.13 8.97 -12.85
C GLN A 368 4.57 9.51 -12.80
N ALA A 369 5.28 9.50 -13.94
CA ALA A 369 6.62 10.08 -14.03
C ALA A 369 6.62 11.60 -13.75
N GLY A 370 5.60 12.31 -14.24
CA GLY A 370 5.37 13.73 -14.00
C GLY A 370 5.03 14.11 -12.56
N ASN A 371 4.54 13.16 -11.76
CA ASN A 371 4.22 13.38 -10.35
C ASN A 371 5.35 12.96 -9.40
N GLN A 372 6.10 11.90 -9.73
CA GLN A 372 7.11 11.30 -8.84
C GLN A 372 8.56 11.78 -9.08
N GLY A 373 8.92 12.16 -10.31
CA GLY A 373 10.33 12.39 -10.69
C GLY A 373 11.16 11.09 -10.74
N ALA A 374 12.37 11.13 -11.29
CA ALA A 374 13.28 9.98 -11.24
C ALA A 374 13.66 9.65 -9.77
N GLY A 375 13.71 8.37 -9.40
CA GLY A 375 14.03 7.92 -8.04
C GLY A 375 15.43 8.36 -7.53
N PRO A 376 15.74 8.21 -6.23
CA PRO A 376 17.04 8.63 -5.68
C PRO A 376 18.20 7.78 -6.21
N ASN A 377 19.25 8.45 -6.70
CA ASN A 377 20.52 7.84 -7.16
C ASN A 377 21.22 7.03 -6.06
N ARG A 378 21.67 5.82 -6.37
CA ARG A 378 22.46 4.93 -5.53
C ARG A 378 23.92 5.01 -5.96
N ALA A 379 24.82 5.23 -5.00
CA ALA A 379 26.25 5.43 -5.29
C ALA A 379 26.91 4.18 -5.94
N PRO A 380 27.97 4.38 -6.75
CA PRO A 380 28.60 3.29 -7.48
C PRO A 380 29.44 2.42 -6.56
N LEU A 381 29.63 1.15 -6.93
CA LEU A 381 30.53 0.22 -6.23
C LEU A 381 31.85 0.09 -6.99
N ILE A 382 32.98 0.01 -6.27
CA ILE A 382 34.32 -0.26 -6.84
C ILE A 382 35.10 -1.26 -5.98
N SER A 383 35.79 -2.22 -6.62
CA SER A 383 36.53 -3.30 -5.96
C SER A 383 37.76 -3.76 -6.77
N GLY A 384 38.68 -4.49 -6.13
CA GLY A 384 39.90 -5.05 -6.74
C GLY A 384 41.14 -4.91 -5.83
N THR A 385 42.14 -5.78 -5.99
CA THR A 385 43.40 -5.73 -5.20
C THR A 385 44.63 -5.96 -6.08
N PRO A 386 45.59 -5.02 -6.15
CA PRO A 386 46.81 -5.18 -6.93
C PRO A 386 47.89 -5.98 -6.20
N VAL A 387 48.92 -6.41 -6.94
CA VAL A 387 50.16 -6.94 -6.36
C VAL A 387 50.83 -5.88 -5.48
N SER A 388 51.26 -6.25 -4.28
CA SER A 388 51.83 -5.29 -3.31
C SER A 388 53.29 -4.95 -3.58
N SER A 389 53.98 -5.70 -4.45
CA SER A 389 55.34 -5.39 -4.88
C SER A 389 55.61 -5.77 -6.34
N VAL A 390 56.56 -5.06 -6.97
CA VAL A 390 57.01 -5.27 -8.35
C VAL A 390 58.53 -5.10 -8.42
N ALA A 391 59.25 -6.10 -8.93
CA ALA A 391 60.70 -5.98 -9.10
C ALA A 391 61.05 -4.96 -10.19
N VAL A 392 62.21 -4.31 -10.06
CA VAL A 392 62.74 -3.40 -11.09
C VAL A 392 62.75 -4.10 -12.46
N ASN A 393 62.34 -3.37 -13.49
CA ASN A 393 62.14 -3.81 -14.87
C ASN A 393 61.00 -4.83 -15.09
N SER A 394 60.14 -5.08 -14.10
CA SER A 394 58.93 -5.91 -14.25
C SER A 394 57.69 -5.04 -14.43
N THR A 395 56.74 -5.46 -15.28
CA THR A 395 55.52 -4.66 -15.52
C THR A 395 54.51 -4.84 -14.39
N PHE A 396 54.04 -3.71 -13.85
CA PHE A 396 52.88 -3.62 -12.98
C PHE A 396 51.63 -3.35 -13.82
N ASN A 397 50.53 -4.08 -13.58
CA ASN A 397 49.24 -3.90 -14.25
C ASN A 397 48.10 -4.23 -13.28
N PHE A 398 47.13 -3.33 -13.15
CA PHE A 398 45.95 -3.50 -12.30
C PHE A 398 44.74 -2.76 -12.88
N THR A 399 43.61 -3.46 -13.03
CA THR A 399 42.31 -2.90 -13.44
C THR A 399 41.27 -3.19 -12.35
N PRO A 400 40.61 -2.17 -11.77
CA PRO A 400 39.52 -2.38 -10.81
C PRO A 400 38.22 -2.81 -11.52
N THR A 401 37.30 -3.41 -10.77
CA THR A 401 35.92 -3.66 -11.23
C THR A 401 34.99 -2.64 -10.57
N ALA A 402 34.11 -2.03 -11.34
CA ALA A 402 33.09 -1.11 -10.83
C ALA A 402 31.73 -1.36 -11.48
N SER A 403 30.67 -1.08 -10.74
CA SER A 403 29.28 -1.27 -11.17
C SER A 403 28.38 -0.24 -10.52
N ASP A 404 27.34 0.15 -11.23
CA ASP A 404 26.29 1.02 -10.70
C ASP A 404 24.94 0.31 -10.70
N ALA A 405 24.13 0.53 -9.67
CA ALA A 405 22.86 -0.17 -9.50
C ALA A 405 21.71 0.46 -10.32
N ASP A 406 21.85 1.73 -10.70
CA ASP A 406 20.91 2.50 -11.51
C ASP A 406 21.29 2.50 -13.00
N GLY A 407 22.48 2.01 -13.32
CA GLY A 407 22.95 1.82 -14.70
C GLY A 407 23.71 3.04 -15.25
N ASP A 408 24.14 3.94 -14.37
CA ASP A 408 24.78 5.19 -14.73
C ASP A 408 26.20 5.02 -15.31
N GLN A 409 26.61 5.99 -16.13
CA GLN A 409 27.90 5.94 -16.81
C GLN A 409 29.04 6.28 -15.84
N LEU A 410 29.89 5.29 -15.56
CA LEU A 410 31.01 5.44 -14.62
C LEU A 410 32.21 6.19 -15.22
N SER A 411 32.79 7.08 -14.42
CA SER A 411 34.03 7.80 -14.72
C SER A 411 35.08 7.57 -13.61
N PHE A 412 36.35 7.35 -13.98
CA PHE A 412 37.41 7.02 -13.01
C PHE A 412 38.46 8.12 -12.86
N ASN A 413 39.00 8.28 -11.65
CA ASN A 413 40.14 9.13 -11.34
C ASN A 413 41.18 8.40 -10.48
N VAL A 414 42.40 8.93 -10.40
CA VAL A 414 43.45 8.41 -9.51
C VAL A 414 44.17 9.55 -8.78
N THR A 415 44.55 9.31 -7.52
CA THR A 415 45.43 10.19 -6.74
C THR A 415 46.61 9.40 -6.15
N ASN A 416 47.73 10.08 -5.91
CA ASN A 416 49.01 9.49 -5.45
C ASN A 416 49.60 8.41 -6.38
N LEU A 417 49.36 8.51 -7.69
CA LEU A 417 49.95 7.60 -8.67
C LEU A 417 51.49 7.73 -8.72
N PRO A 418 52.27 6.64 -8.61
CA PRO A 418 53.72 6.69 -8.78
C PRO A 418 54.11 7.26 -10.15
N SER A 419 55.19 8.05 -10.20
CA SER A 419 55.63 8.71 -11.45
C SER A 419 56.05 7.75 -12.56
N TRP A 420 56.34 6.49 -12.23
CA TRP A 420 56.66 5.43 -13.20
C TRP A 420 55.41 4.71 -13.75
N ALA A 421 54.21 5.01 -13.23
CA ALA A 421 52.95 4.41 -13.64
C ALA A 421 52.05 5.39 -14.42
N VAL A 422 51.14 4.84 -15.21
CA VAL A 422 50.18 5.52 -16.08
C VAL A 422 48.78 5.01 -15.76
N PHE A 423 47.80 5.92 -15.74
CA PHE A 423 46.40 5.63 -15.45
C PHE A 423 45.51 5.81 -16.68
N ALA A 424 44.64 4.83 -16.93
CA ALA A 424 43.64 4.80 -17.99
C ALA A 424 42.27 5.17 -17.40
N PRO A 425 41.78 6.41 -17.56
CA PRO A 425 40.53 6.87 -16.94
C PRO A 425 39.27 6.18 -17.49
N GLU A 426 39.34 5.53 -18.64
CA GLU A 426 38.22 4.83 -19.28
C GLU A 426 37.79 3.55 -18.54
N ASN A 427 38.67 2.94 -17.75
CA ASN A 427 38.38 1.70 -17.04
C ASN A 427 39.12 1.58 -15.69
N GLY A 428 39.73 2.66 -15.23
CA GLY A 428 40.45 2.71 -13.96
C GLY A 428 41.80 1.97 -13.94
N THR A 429 42.34 1.51 -15.08
CA THR A 429 43.55 0.69 -15.12
C THR A 429 44.82 1.49 -14.78
N ILE A 430 45.70 0.93 -13.95
CA ILE A 430 47.07 1.42 -13.71
C ILE A 430 48.09 0.46 -14.32
N THR A 431 49.00 0.96 -15.16
CA THR A 431 50.11 0.20 -15.73
C THR A 431 51.45 0.93 -15.60
N GLY A 432 52.56 0.21 -15.49
CA GLY A 432 53.89 0.84 -15.44
C GLY A 432 55.02 -0.18 -15.34
N THR A 433 56.27 0.25 -15.50
CA THR A 433 57.45 -0.61 -15.28
C THR A 433 58.52 0.20 -14.56
N PRO A 434 58.74 -0.04 -13.25
CA PRO A 434 59.67 0.74 -12.45
C PRO A 434 61.13 0.42 -12.82
N SER A 435 61.98 1.43 -12.77
CA SER A 435 63.43 1.34 -12.97
C SER A 435 64.16 1.20 -11.63
N SER A 436 65.48 1.02 -11.68
CA SER A 436 66.31 0.98 -10.48
C SER A 436 66.28 2.28 -9.66
N ASN A 437 65.78 3.39 -10.22
CA ASN A 437 65.58 4.66 -9.52
C ASN A 437 64.24 4.74 -8.77
N ASP A 438 63.35 3.77 -8.97
CA ASP A 438 61.99 3.73 -8.42
C ASP A 438 61.87 2.77 -7.22
N LEU A 439 63.00 2.27 -6.68
CA LEU A 439 63.06 1.40 -5.50
C LEU A 439 62.45 2.10 -4.27
N GLY A 440 61.50 1.45 -3.62
CA GLY A 440 60.84 1.97 -2.41
C GLY A 440 59.33 1.72 -2.36
N LEU A 441 58.70 2.23 -1.30
CA LEU A 441 57.27 2.05 -1.00
C LEU A 441 56.46 3.31 -1.36
N TYR A 442 55.47 3.15 -2.22
CA TYR A 442 54.50 4.18 -2.60
C TYR A 442 53.17 3.91 -1.88
N GLN A 443 52.74 4.85 -1.03
CA GLN A 443 51.60 4.66 -0.12
C GLN A 443 50.37 5.47 -0.55
N ASN A 444 49.18 4.95 -0.22
CA ASN A 444 47.88 5.61 -0.42
C ASN A 444 47.55 5.94 -1.88
N VAL A 445 47.90 5.06 -2.82
CA VAL A 445 47.41 5.14 -4.20
C VAL A 445 45.89 4.91 -4.15
N ARG A 446 45.09 5.88 -4.61
CA ARG A 446 43.62 5.84 -4.54
C ARG A 446 43.02 5.94 -5.93
N ILE A 447 42.16 5.00 -6.29
CA ILE A 447 41.32 5.06 -7.50
C ILE A 447 39.89 5.37 -7.07
N GLY A 448 39.33 6.47 -7.58
CA GLY A 448 37.94 6.86 -7.37
C GLY A 448 37.07 6.57 -8.60
N VAL A 449 35.81 6.21 -8.39
CA VAL A 449 34.78 6.12 -9.42
C VAL A 449 33.61 7.04 -9.09
N PHE A 450 33.07 7.69 -10.12
CA PHE A 450 31.97 8.65 -10.04
C PHE A 450 30.94 8.33 -11.12
N ASP A 451 29.67 8.20 -10.73
CA ASP A 451 28.52 7.86 -11.58
C ASP A 451 27.86 9.10 -12.24
N GLY A 452 28.22 10.31 -11.79
CA GLY A 452 27.53 11.55 -12.19
C GLY A 452 26.90 12.30 -11.01
N HIS A 453 26.70 11.60 -9.88
CA HIS A 453 25.94 12.07 -8.71
C HIS A 453 26.62 11.74 -7.37
N ALA A 454 27.24 10.58 -7.20
CA ALA A 454 27.93 10.08 -6.00
C ALA A 454 29.28 9.37 -6.31
N ASN A 455 30.16 9.25 -5.30
CA ASN A 455 31.53 8.73 -5.46
C ASN A 455 31.80 7.49 -4.59
N ALA A 456 32.68 6.61 -5.05
CA ALA A 456 33.30 5.54 -4.25
C ALA A 456 34.80 5.38 -4.58
N ASP A 457 35.60 4.78 -3.69
CA ASP A 457 37.04 4.62 -3.90
C ASP A 457 37.67 3.33 -3.30
N ILE A 458 38.81 2.94 -3.87
CA ILE A 458 39.73 1.93 -3.33
C ILE A 458 41.12 2.52 -3.08
N VAL A 459 41.83 2.06 -2.04
CA VAL A 459 43.16 2.57 -1.62
C VAL A 459 44.15 1.42 -1.36
N PHE A 460 45.39 1.52 -1.87
CA PHE A 460 46.44 0.51 -1.68
C PHE A 460 47.88 1.07 -1.75
N ASN A 461 48.89 0.22 -1.51
CA ASN A 461 50.33 0.53 -1.56
C ASN A 461 51.08 -0.31 -2.62
N ILE A 462 52.21 0.17 -3.15
CA ILE A 462 53.08 -0.54 -4.11
C ILE A 462 54.56 -0.44 -3.68
N GLU A 463 55.27 -1.57 -3.58
CA GLU A 463 56.72 -1.63 -3.26
C GLU A 463 57.59 -2.08 -4.45
N VAL A 464 58.75 -1.47 -4.68
CA VAL A 464 59.68 -1.83 -5.78
C VAL A 464 61.00 -2.43 -5.26
N THR A 465 61.46 -3.59 -5.79
CA THR A 465 62.60 -4.40 -5.26
C THR A 465 63.70 -4.78 -6.29
N ASP A 466 64.93 -5.13 -5.83
CA ASP A 466 66.17 -5.24 -6.67
C ASP A 466 66.55 -6.63 -7.25
N GLY A 467 65.95 -7.72 -6.76
CA GLY A 467 65.93 -9.03 -7.43
C GLY A 467 67.19 -9.92 -7.46
N SER A 468 68.22 -9.82 -6.58
CA SER A 468 69.34 -10.81 -6.65
C SER A 468 70.08 -11.16 -5.34
N SER A 469 70.49 -12.44 -5.17
CA SER A 469 71.69 -12.86 -4.41
C SER A 469 72.02 -14.38 -4.50
N SER A 470 73.31 -14.73 -4.36
CA SER A 470 73.94 -16.06 -4.52
C SER A 470 74.93 -16.46 -3.38
N GLY A 471 74.71 -17.61 -2.70
CA GLY A 471 75.62 -18.68 -2.18
C GLY A 471 76.83 -18.52 -1.21
N GLY A 472 76.81 -19.22 -0.03
CA GLY A 472 77.93 -20.06 0.50
C GLY A 472 78.22 -20.19 2.02
N ASN A 473 77.75 -21.27 2.71
CA ASN A 473 78.43 -22.09 3.77
C ASN A 473 77.48 -23.26 4.20
N SER A 474 77.97 -24.50 4.37
CA SER A 474 77.11 -25.72 4.38
C SER A 474 76.67 -26.22 5.76
N ASN A 475 75.37 -26.31 5.92
CA ASN A 475 74.57 -26.83 7.04
C ASN A 475 73.99 -28.22 6.71
N SER A 476 73.68 -29.06 7.71
CA SER A 476 72.97 -30.33 7.47
C SER A 476 71.47 -30.09 7.48
N ALA A 477 70.76 -30.52 6.44
CA ALA A 477 69.32 -30.26 6.35
C ALA A 477 68.51 -31.04 7.41
N PRO A 478 67.40 -30.47 7.88
CA PRO A 478 66.50 -31.12 8.83
C PRO A 478 65.76 -32.31 8.21
N SER A 479 65.06 -33.13 9.00
CA SER A 479 64.25 -34.26 8.53
C SER A 479 62.77 -34.09 8.88
N ILE A 480 61.84 -34.51 8.01
CA ILE A 480 60.38 -34.38 8.21
C ILE A 480 59.59 -35.61 7.72
N SER A 481 58.53 -35.99 8.44
CA SER A 481 57.68 -37.17 8.16
C SER A 481 56.21 -36.99 8.58
N GLY A 482 55.29 -37.74 7.95
CA GLY A 482 53.84 -37.74 8.21
C GLY A 482 53.02 -38.00 6.93
N SER A 483 51.72 -38.29 7.06
CA SER A 483 50.81 -38.52 5.91
C SER A 483 49.47 -37.78 6.07
N PRO A 484 49.25 -36.68 5.33
CA PRO A 484 48.00 -35.92 5.36
C PRO A 484 46.82 -36.66 4.70
N SER A 485 45.58 -36.33 5.08
CA SER A 485 44.37 -36.80 4.38
C SER A 485 44.27 -36.18 2.99
N SER A 486 43.71 -36.91 2.02
CA SER A 486 43.69 -36.47 0.61
C SER A 486 42.39 -35.75 0.20
N SER A 487 41.39 -35.66 1.08
CA SER A 487 40.14 -34.94 0.80
C SER A 487 39.46 -34.36 2.05
N VAL A 488 38.60 -33.37 1.83
CA VAL A 488 37.69 -32.75 2.81
C VAL A 488 36.46 -32.18 2.08
N ALA A 489 35.28 -32.15 2.71
CA ALA A 489 34.11 -31.48 2.14
C ALA A 489 34.13 -29.98 2.45
N GLU A 490 33.52 -29.14 1.59
CA GLU A 490 33.24 -27.74 1.96
C GLU A 490 32.51 -27.67 3.31
N ASN A 491 32.82 -26.64 4.09
CA ASN A 491 32.39 -26.37 5.46
C ASN A 491 32.80 -27.41 6.52
N SER A 492 33.65 -28.40 6.18
CA SER A 492 34.20 -29.38 7.13
C SER A 492 35.65 -29.10 7.52
N ASN A 493 36.01 -29.29 8.80
CA ASN A 493 37.35 -28.98 9.31
C ASN A 493 38.39 -30.05 8.91
N TYR A 494 39.49 -29.62 8.29
CA TYR A 494 40.67 -30.41 7.96
C TYR A 494 41.80 -30.18 8.98
N SER A 495 42.59 -31.21 9.31
CA SER A 495 43.75 -31.05 10.22
C SER A 495 44.86 -32.08 10.00
N PHE A 496 46.13 -31.65 10.08
CA PHE A 496 47.33 -32.49 9.98
C PHE A 496 48.54 -31.86 10.70
N THR A 497 49.36 -32.65 11.42
CA THR A 497 50.60 -32.20 12.06
C THR A 497 51.76 -33.13 11.70
N PRO A 498 52.86 -32.67 11.09
CA PRO A 498 54.02 -33.48 10.75
C PRO A 498 55.02 -33.59 11.91
N SER A 499 55.89 -34.59 11.86
CA SER A 499 57.01 -34.78 12.79
C SER A 499 58.33 -34.41 12.11
N ALA A 500 59.18 -33.60 12.76
CA ALA A 500 60.49 -33.21 12.23
C ALA A 500 61.58 -33.14 13.31
N SER A 501 62.83 -33.28 12.89
CA SER A 501 64.03 -33.20 13.73
C SER A 501 65.26 -32.73 12.94
N ASP A 502 66.13 -31.94 13.57
CA ASP A 502 67.41 -31.51 13.00
C ASP A 502 68.59 -32.33 13.55
N PRO A 503 69.50 -32.84 12.71
CA PRO A 503 70.68 -33.58 13.17
C PRO A 503 71.70 -32.75 13.96
N ASP A 504 71.85 -31.46 13.65
CA ASP A 504 72.78 -30.54 14.30
C ASP A 504 72.15 -29.86 15.53
N GLY A 505 70.84 -30.06 15.73
CA GLY A 505 70.07 -29.58 16.88
C GLY A 505 69.62 -28.13 16.73
N ASP A 506 69.70 -27.60 15.51
CA ASP A 506 69.34 -26.23 15.19
C ASP A 506 67.82 -25.98 15.27
N ALA A 507 67.46 -24.71 15.46
CA ALA A 507 66.07 -24.32 15.65
C ALA A 507 65.29 -24.48 14.34
N LEU A 508 64.28 -25.34 14.35
CA LEU A 508 63.45 -25.62 13.19
C LEU A 508 62.35 -24.57 13.03
N SER A 509 62.27 -24.01 11.83
CA SER A 509 61.14 -23.22 11.36
C SER A 509 60.44 -23.96 10.22
N PHE A 510 59.12 -23.85 10.17
CA PHE A 510 58.30 -24.56 9.20
C PHE A 510 57.61 -23.56 8.29
N SER A 511 57.53 -23.89 7.01
CA SER A 511 56.72 -23.17 6.04
C SER A 511 55.97 -24.16 5.18
N ILE A 512 54.87 -23.72 4.60
CA ILE A 512 54.08 -24.53 3.68
C ILE A 512 53.85 -23.73 2.40
N THR A 513 53.95 -24.41 1.26
CA THR A 513 53.74 -23.83 -0.06
C THR A 513 52.55 -24.50 -0.73
N ASN A 514 51.86 -23.75 -1.60
CA ASN A 514 50.56 -24.12 -2.18
C ASN A 514 49.53 -24.48 -1.10
N LEU A 515 49.58 -23.79 0.05
CA LEU A 515 48.55 -23.91 1.08
C LEU A 515 47.21 -23.43 0.49
N PRO A 516 46.16 -24.26 0.51
CA PRO A 516 44.84 -23.81 0.07
C PRO A 516 44.40 -22.58 0.86
N SER A 517 43.74 -21.61 0.23
CA SER A 517 43.29 -20.35 0.84
C SER A 517 42.43 -20.55 2.08
N TRP A 518 41.70 -21.66 2.13
CA TRP A 518 40.86 -22.06 3.25
C TRP A 518 41.60 -22.76 4.39
N ALA A 519 42.84 -23.18 4.15
CA ALA A 519 43.69 -23.82 5.14
C ALA A 519 44.68 -22.79 5.74
N SER A 520 45.00 -22.99 7.00
CA SER A 520 46.02 -22.25 7.73
C SER A 520 47.11 -23.21 8.21
N PHE A 521 48.34 -22.72 8.37
CA PHE A 521 49.40 -23.49 9.00
C PHE A 521 49.97 -22.70 10.17
N ASN A 522 49.88 -23.29 11.37
CA ASN A 522 50.49 -22.75 12.57
C ASN A 522 51.88 -23.34 12.73
N ASP A 523 52.92 -22.51 12.54
CA ASP A 523 54.33 -22.90 12.59
C ASP A 523 54.82 -23.20 14.02
N GLN A 524 54.18 -22.62 15.05
CA GLN A 524 54.48 -22.88 16.47
C GLN A 524 53.99 -24.26 16.93
N THR A 525 52.77 -24.66 16.52
CA THR A 525 52.19 -25.97 16.85
C THR A 525 52.48 -27.03 15.78
N ARG A 526 52.96 -26.60 14.60
CA ARG A 526 53.21 -27.39 13.38
C ARG A 526 51.94 -27.96 12.75
N GLN A 527 50.77 -27.36 13.00
CA GLN A 527 49.51 -27.90 12.51
C GLN A 527 49.01 -27.16 11.26
N LEU A 528 48.78 -27.93 10.19
CA LEU A 528 47.97 -27.55 9.04
C LEU A 528 46.51 -27.78 9.37
N SER A 529 45.66 -26.76 9.35
CA SER A 529 44.23 -26.89 9.62
C SER A 529 43.39 -25.81 8.96
N GLY A 530 42.14 -26.10 8.63
CA GLY A 530 41.18 -25.11 8.14
C GLY A 530 39.92 -25.75 7.61
N THR A 531 38.96 -24.93 7.24
CA THR A 531 37.64 -25.36 6.77
C THR A 531 37.40 -24.71 5.40
N PRO A 532 37.30 -25.49 4.30
CA PRO A 532 36.95 -24.95 2.98
C PRO A 532 35.59 -24.26 3.02
N GLY A 533 35.44 -23.09 2.40
CA GLY A 533 34.14 -22.44 2.20
C GLY A 533 33.47 -22.89 0.90
N THR A 534 32.27 -22.38 0.61
CA THR A 534 31.43 -22.75 -0.56
C THR A 534 31.97 -22.30 -1.94
N GLY A 535 33.22 -21.82 -2.01
CA GLY A 535 33.91 -21.43 -3.24
C GLY A 535 35.30 -22.07 -3.35
N ASP A 536 35.57 -23.05 -2.49
CA ASP A 536 36.86 -23.74 -2.40
C ASP A 536 36.80 -25.14 -3.02
N ALA A 537 35.72 -25.51 -3.71
CA ALA A 537 35.62 -26.74 -4.48
C ALA A 537 36.75 -26.89 -5.50
N GLY A 538 37.43 -28.03 -5.48
CA GLY A 538 38.51 -28.32 -6.42
C GLY A 538 39.68 -29.10 -5.81
N VAL A 539 40.62 -29.49 -6.67
CA VAL A 539 41.81 -30.24 -6.26
C VAL A 539 43.00 -29.30 -6.07
N TYR A 540 43.40 -29.09 -4.82
CA TYR A 540 44.58 -28.30 -4.47
C TYR A 540 45.79 -29.19 -4.49
N GLN A 541 46.60 -29.07 -5.55
CA GLN A 541 47.74 -29.95 -5.79
C GLN A 541 49.06 -29.32 -5.38
N ASN A 542 50.09 -30.16 -5.25
CA ASN A 542 51.46 -29.76 -4.97
C ASN A 542 51.67 -29.03 -3.64
N ILE A 543 50.82 -29.32 -2.65
CA ILE A 543 50.97 -28.81 -1.28
C ILE A 543 52.24 -29.41 -0.70
N THR A 544 53.19 -28.56 -0.31
CA THR A 544 54.51 -29.01 0.15
C THR A 544 54.85 -28.33 1.46
N LEU A 545 55.01 -29.15 2.50
CA LEU A 545 55.35 -28.71 3.84
C LEU A 545 56.86 -28.87 4.06
N ILE A 546 57.51 -27.76 4.36
CA ILE A 546 58.96 -27.57 4.39
C ILE A 546 59.38 -27.26 5.82
N VAL A 547 60.48 -27.86 6.25
CA VAL A 547 61.17 -27.51 7.49
C VAL A 547 62.57 -27.02 7.16
N THR A 548 63.02 -25.96 7.81
CA THR A 548 64.37 -25.38 7.66
C THR A 548 64.95 -25.03 9.02
N ASP A 549 66.25 -25.24 9.17
CA ASP A 549 67.06 -24.81 10.32
C ASP A 549 67.63 -23.39 10.15
N GLY A 550 67.26 -22.70 9.07
CA GLY A 550 67.77 -21.37 8.72
C GLY A 550 68.96 -21.39 7.75
N GLN A 551 69.49 -22.56 7.41
CA GLN A 551 70.57 -22.73 6.43
C GLN A 551 70.29 -23.82 5.37
N ALA A 552 69.53 -24.87 5.68
CA ALA A 552 69.07 -25.87 4.72
C ALA A 552 67.66 -26.37 5.06
N SER A 553 66.95 -26.90 4.07
CA SER A 553 65.56 -27.31 4.19
C SER A 553 65.27 -28.71 3.66
N SER A 554 64.25 -29.34 4.24
CA SER A 554 63.68 -30.61 3.77
C SER A 554 62.16 -30.50 3.73
N SER A 555 61.52 -31.29 2.89
CA SER A 555 60.07 -31.28 2.75
C SER A 555 59.46 -32.68 2.76
N LEU A 556 58.18 -32.76 3.10
CA LEU A 556 57.38 -33.93 2.73
C LEU A 556 57.29 -34.07 1.21
N ALA A 557 56.94 -35.27 0.74
CA ALA A 557 56.48 -35.43 -0.63
C ALA A 557 55.25 -34.54 -0.86
N ALA A 558 55.21 -33.85 -2.00
CA ALA A 558 54.09 -33.00 -2.35
C ALA A 558 52.81 -33.85 -2.41
N PHE A 559 51.74 -33.33 -1.83
CA PHE A 559 50.44 -34.01 -1.77
C PHE A 559 49.32 -33.08 -2.25
N SER A 560 48.13 -33.65 -2.43
CA SER A 560 46.94 -32.91 -2.84
C SER A 560 45.82 -33.06 -1.81
N ILE A 561 44.98 -32.04 -1.71
CA ILE A 561 43.70 -32.11 -1.00
C ILE A 561 42.59 -31.80 -2.01
N GLU A 562 41.66 -32.74 -2.19
CA GLU A 562 40.43 -32.53 -2.95
C GLU A 562 39.34 -31.99 -2.03
N VAL A 563 38.81 -30.82 -2.37
CA VAL A 563 37.62 -30.24 -1.76
C VAL A 563 36.42 -30.55 -2.65
N GLY A 564 35.48 -31.33 -2.13
CA GLY A 564 34.24 -31.63 -2.86
C GLY A 564 33.27 -30.45 -2.80
N ALA A 565 32.74 -30.02 -3.96
CA ALA A 565 31.74 -28.96 -4.07
C ALA A 565 30.47 -29.29 -3.27
N SER A 566 29.90 -28.30 -2.57
CA SER A 566 28.49 -28.36 -2.19
C SER A 566 27.64 -28.11 -3.44
N SER A 567 26.76 -29.06 -3.79
CA SER A 567 25.68 -28.85 -4.76
C SER A 567 24.94 -27.55 -4.40
N ALA A 568 24.80 -26.60 -5.32
CA ALA A 568 24.00 -25.43 -5.08
C ALA A 568 22.53 -25.83 -5.08
N ALA A 569 21.78 -25.46 -4.04
CA ALA A 569 20.38 -25.83 -3.98
C ALA A 569 19.56 -25.21 -5.12
N PRO A 570 18.52 -25.90 -5.63
CA PRO A 570 17.69 -25.34 -6.66
C PRO A 570 16.94 -24.11 -6.15
N SER A 571 16.47 -23.27 -7.06
CA SER A 571 15.61 -22.13 -6.77
C SER A 571 14.20 -22.38 -7.31
N ILE A 572 13.17 -21.92 -6.59
CA ILE A 572 11.76 -22.01 -7.02
C ILE A 572 11.03 -20.70 -6.72
N SER A 573 10.19 -20.24 -7.64
CA SER A 573 9.42 -19.01 -7.54
C SER A 573 8.09 -19.10 -8.30
N GLY A 574 7.13 -18.25 -7.95
CA GLY A 574 5.83 -18.16 -8.63
C GLY A 574 4.71 -17.77 -7.67
N ASN A 575 3.65 -17.16 -8.21
CA ASN A 575 2.49 -16.72 -7.45
C ASN A 575 1.23 -17.44 -7.96
N PRO A 576 0.77 -18.52 -7.29
CA PRO A 576 -0.43 -19.22 -7.71
C PRO A 576 -1.67 -18.34 -7.54
N THR A 577 -2.62 -18.45 -8.48
CA THR A 577 -3.98 -17.94 -8.29
C THR A 577 -4.59 -18.67 -7.09
N ARG A 578 -5.17 -17.91 -6.16
CA ARG A 578 -5.71 -18.42 -4.89
C ARG A 578 -7.21 -18.67 -4.92
N SER A 579 -7.83 -18.53 -6.09
CA SER A 579 -9.24 -18.82 -6.30
C SER A 579 -9.48 -19.48 -7.66
N VAL A 580 -10.54 -20.28 -7.73
CA VAL A 580 -11.08 -20.85 -8.97
C VAL A 580 -12.58 -21.06 -8.78
N GLU A 581 -13.35 -20.98 -9.85
CA GLU A 581 -14.76 -21.31 -9.83
C GLU A 581 -14.96 -22.81 -10.10
N ALA A 582 -15.94 -23.41 -9.42
CA ALA A 582 -16.44 -24.73 -9.81
C ALA A 582 -16.79 -24.73 -11.32
N GLY A 583 -16.34 -25.75 -12.05
CA GLY A 583 -16.51 -25.87 -13.50
C GLY A 583 -15.44 -25.14 -14.34
N SER A 584 -14.62 -24.28 -13.75
CA SER A 584 -13.53 -23.56 -14.44
C SER A 584 -12.18 -24.26 -14.29
N GLY A 585 -11.35 -24.19 -15.34
CA GLY A 585 -10.01 -24.76 -15.31
C GLY A 585 -9.07 -23.96 -14.40
N TYR A 586 -8.32 -24.66 -13.54
CA TYR A 586 -7.19 -24.15 -12.77
C TYR A 586 -5.88 -24.61 -13.40
N SER A 587 -4.88 -23.74 -13.45
CA SER A 587 -3.50 -24.11 -13.82
C SER A 587 -2.49 -23.14 -13.20
N PHE A 588 -1.48 -23.67 -12.52
CA PHE A 588 -0.32 -22.94 -12.03
C PHE A 588 0.95 -23.73 -12.32
N THR A 589 2.00 -23.07 -12.83
CA THR A 589 3.32 -23.68 -13.05
C THR A 589 4.38 -22.78 -12.41
N PRO A 590 5.15 -23.26 -11.43
CA PRO A 590 6.23 -22.49 -10.82
C PRO A 590 7.41 -22.37 -11.78
N SER A 591 8.23 -21.33 -11.61
CA SER A 591 9.53 -21.21 -12.25
C SER A 591 10.59 -21.75 -11.31
N ALA A 592 11.32 -22.77 -11.74
CA ALA A 592 12.46 -23.30 -11.00
C ALA A 592 13.71 -23.35 -11.88
N ALA A 593 14.87 -23.19 -11.25
CA ALA A 593 16.16 -23.29 -11.91
C ALA A 593 17.19 -23.83 -10.93
N ASP A 594 18.05 -24.71 -11.44
CA ASP A 594 19.22 -25.19 -10.73
C ASP A 594 20.47 -24.42 -11.21
N PRO A 595 21.26 -23.83 -10.30
CA PRO A 595 22.48 -23.10 -10.68
C PRO A 595 23.55 -23.98 -11.34
N ASP A 596 23.60 -25.26 -11.01
CA ASP A 596 24.54 -26.24 -11.56
C ASP A 596 24.01 -26.92 -12.83
N GLY A 597 22.72 -26.71 -13.13
CA GLY A 597 22.04 -27.24 -14.31
C GLY A 597 21.61 -28.70 -14.16
N ASP A 598 21.49 -29.17 -12.91
CA ASP A 598 20.99 -30.51 -12.60
C ASP A 598 19.51 -30.68 -12.98
N ASP A 599 19.11 -31.94 -13.18
CA ASP A 599 17.71 -32.29 -13.47
C ASP A 599 16.85 -32.00 -12.23
N LEU A 600 15.72 -31.31 -12.44
CA LEU A 600 14.81 -30.92 -11.37
C LEU A 600 13.59 -31.83 -11.29
N ASP A 601 13.36 -32.41 -10.11
CA ASP A 601 12.16 -33.17 -9.78
C ASP A 601 11.23 -32.36 -8.86
N PHE A 602 9.95 -32.28 -9.21
CA PHE A 602 8.95 -31.57 -8.41
C PHE A 602 8.06 -32.51 -7.61
N SER A 603 7.65 -32.07 -6.42
CA SER A 603 6.65 -32.74 -5.59
C SER A 603 5.67 -31.74 -4.97
N ILE A 604 4.52 -32.23 -4.51
CA ILE A 604 3.47 -31.39 -3.91
C ILE A 604 2.90 -32.07 -2.66
N SER A 605 2.64 -31.28 -1.61
CA SER A 605 1.85 -31.68 -0.44
C SER A 605 0.48 -31.00 -0.42
N SER A 606 -0.48 -31.62 0.25
CA SER A 606 -1.88 -31.14 0.36
C SER A 606 -2.55 -30.90 -1.00
N LEU A 607 -2.30 -31.78 -1.98
CA LEU A 607 -2.93 -31.73 -3.31
C LEU A 607 -4.47 -31.83 -3.18
N PRO A 608 -5.23 -30.83 -3.67
CA PRO A 608 -6.68 -30.92 -3.69
C PRO A 608 -7.16 -32.14 -4.48
N SER A 609 -8.19 -32.84 -3.99
CA SER A 609 -8.71 -34.07 -4.61
C SER A 609 -9.22 -33.88 -6.05
N TRP A 610 -9.58 -32.65 -6.42
CA TRP A 610 -10.02 -32.28 -7.78
C TRP A 610 -8.88 -31.92 -8.74
N ALA A 611 -7.65 -31.79 -8.23
CA ALA A 611 -6.48 -31.36 -8.99
C ALA A 611 -5.56 -32.54 -9.37
N GLN A 612 -4.63 -32.26 -10.27
CA GLN A 612 -3.55 -33.12 -10.74
C GLN A 612 -2.24 -32.33 -10.71
N PHE A 613 -1.12 -33.02 -10.54
CA PHE A 613 0.21 -32.42 -10.48
C PHE A 613 1.17 -33.13 -11.43
N ASP A 614 1.85 -32.37 -12.30
CA ASP A 614 2.93 -32.88 -13.14
C ASP A 614 4.27 -32.71 -12.44
N THR A 615 4.90 -33.82 -12.06
CA THR A 615 6.16 -33.84 -11.31
C THR A 615 7.37 -33.42 -12.15
N ASN A 616 7.26 -33.33 -13.48
CA ASN A 616 8.36 -32.89 -14.34
C ASN A 616 8.39 -31.36 -14.51
N THR A 617 7.22 -30.72 -14.47
CA THR A 617 7.10 -29.28 -14.72
C THR A 617 6.68 -28.50 -13.48
N GLY A 618 6.26 -29.18 -12.42
CA GLY A 618 5.65 -28.56 -11.24
C GLY A 618 4.23 -28.03 -11.49
N THR A 619 3.61 -28.37 -12.63
CA THR A 619 2.30 -27.82 -12.99
C THR A 619 1.19 -28.43 -12.14
N LEU A 620 0.52 -27.61 -11.33
CA LEU A 620 -0.73 -27.92 -10.65
C LEU A 620 -1.91 -27.51 -11.53
N SER A 621 -2.78 -28.46 -11.91
CA SER A 621 -3.93 -28.17 -12.78
C SER A 621 -5.17 -29.00 -12.43
N GLY A 622 -6.36 -28.54 -12.81
CA GLY A 622 -7.61 -29.28 -12.52
C GLY A 622 -8.87 -28.51 -12.89
N THR A 623 -10.03 -29.09 -12.63
CA THR A 623 -11.33 -28.42 -12.81
C THR A 623 -12.24 -28.83 -11.66
N PRO A 624 -12.28 -28.06 -10.56
CA PRO A 624 -13.14 -28.38 -9.41
C PRO A 624 -14.61 -28.40 -9.83
N GLN A 625 -15.42 -29.22 -9.19
CA GLN A 625 -16.87 -29.29 -9.40
C GLN A 625 -17.61 -28.61 -8.24
N SER A 626 -18.94 -28.53 -8.31
CA SER A 626 -19.75 -27.94 -7.24
C SER A 626 -19.60 -28.68 -5.90
N GLY A 627 -19.28 -29.98 -5.92
CA GLY A 627 -18.96 -30.75 -4.72
C GLY A 627 -17.59 -30.44 -4.11
N ASP A 628 -16.74 -29.72 -4.84
CA ASP A 628 -15.38 -29.34 -4.43
C ASP A 628 -15.31 -27.89 -3.90
N MET A 629 -16.45 -27.25 -3.61
CA MET A 629 -16.45 -25.88 -3.06
C MET A 629 -15.83 -25.85 -1.65
N GLY A 630 -15.00 -24.85 -1.38
CA GLY A 630 -14.33 -24.68 -0.10
C GLY A 630 -12.88 -24.22 -0.24
N SER A 631 -12.21 -24.03 0.90
CA SER A 631 -10.81 -23.62 0.97
C SER A 631 -9.89 -24.84 1.12
N TYR A 632 -8.91 -24.95 0.22
CA TYR A 632 -7.86 -25.97 0.26
C TYR A 632 -6.56 -25.29 0.68
N SER A 633 -6.14 -25.49 1.93
CA SER A 633 -4.96 -24.84 2.53
C SER A 633 -3.75 -25.77 2.60
N GLY A 634 -2.57 -25.19 2.87
CA GLY A 634 -1.35 -25.96 3.12
C GLY A 634 -0.66 -26.50 1.86
N ILE A 635 -1.10 -26.06 0.67
CA ILE A 635 -0.55 -26.52 -0.61
C ILE A 635 0.89 -26.02 -0.72
N THR A 636 1.84 -26.95 -0.81
CA THR A 636 3.27 -26.65 -0.88
C THR A 636 3.87 -27.38 -2.07
N ILE A 637 4.47 -26.63 -3.00
CA ILE A 637 5.21 -27.20 -4.13
C ILE A 637 6.70 -27.13 -3.81
N GLN A 638 7.37 -28.28 -3.88
CA GLN A 638 8.79 -28.44 -3.63
C GLN A 638 9.50 -28.86 -4.92
N VAL A 639 10.74 -28.41 -5.10
CA VAL A 639 11.66 -28.88 -6.15
C VAL A 639 12.94 -29.41 -5.52
N THR A 640 13.53 -30.45 -6.11
CA THR A 640 14.82 -31.05 -5.70
C THR A 640 15.69 -31.36 -6.90
N ASP A 641 17.00 -31.23 -6.72
CA ASP A 641 18.09 -31.63 -7.63
C ASP A 641 18.63 -33.05 -7.30
N GLY A 642 17.98 -33.76 -6.36
CA GLY A 642 18.43 -35.06 -5.82
C GLY A 642 19.43 -34.97 -4.65
N GLN A 643 19.93 -33.78 -4.31
CA GLN A 643 20.88 -33.52 -3.21
C GLN A 643 20.32 -32.57 -2.15
N SER A 644 19.46 -31.64 -2.55
CA SER A 644 18.87 -30.58 -1.77
C SER A 644 17.44 -30.27 -2.27
N SER A 645 16.62 -29.60 -1.45
CA SER A 645 15.23 -29.33 -1.81
C SER A 645 14.77 -27.96 -1.29
N VAL A 646 14.01 -27.23 -2.11
CA VAL A 646 13.41 -25.93 -1.74
C VAL A 646 11.92 -25.91 -2.08
N SER A 647 11.14 -25.11 -1.36
CA SER A 647 9.68 -25.04 -1.53
C SER A 647 9.20 -23.61 -1.71
N LEU A 648 8.10 -23.44 -2.45
CA LEU A 648 7.31 -22.21 -2.38
C LEU A 648 6.71 -22.03 -0.98
N PRO A 649 6.39 -20.79 -0.57
CA PRO A 649 5.53 -20.56 0.58
C PRO A 649 4.21 -21.32 0.40
N ALA A 650 3.73 -21.95 1.48
CA ALA A 650 2.46 -22.66 1.44
C ALA A 650 1.33 -21.68 1.06
N PHE A 651 0.42 -22.12 0.19
CA PHE A 651 -0.71 -21.31 -0.26
C PHE A 651 -2.03 -22.04 -0.11
N SER A 652 -3.12 -21.32 -0.34
CA SER A 652 -4.47 -21.87 -0.35
C SER A 652 -5.17 -21.59 -1.67
N ILE A 653 -6.02 -22.52 -2.12
CA ILE A 653 -6.95 -22.31 -3.24
C ILE A 653 -8.37 -22.35 -2.70
N ASN A 654 -9.13 -21.28 -2.92
CA ASN A 654 -10.55 -21.23 -2.62
C ASN A 654 -11.36 -21.59 -3.88
N VAL A 655 -12.06 -22.72 -3.83
CA VAL A 655 -13.03 -23.09 -4.86
C VAL A 655 -14.35 -22.41 -4.54
N SER A 656 -14.71 -21.45 -5.39
CA SER A 656 -15.93 -20.67 -5.31
C SER A 656 -17.04 -21.23 -6.19
N GLU A 657 -18.28 -20.84 -5.92
CA GLU A 657 -19.42 -21.18 -6.77
C GLU A 657 -19.23 -20.67 -8.20
N ALA A 658 -19.60 -21.49 -9.19
CA ALA A 658 -19.70 -21.04 -10.58
C ALA A 658 -20.88 -20.08 -10.71
N ILE A 659 -20.62 -18.80 -10.89
CA ILE A 659 -21.67 -17.79 -11.01
C ILE A 659 -21.83 -17.45 -12.50
N GLY A 660 -22.97 -17.82 -13.08
CA GLY A 660 -23.32 -17.48 -14.47
C GLY A 660 -23.20 -18.62 -15.49
N ALA A 661 -22.72 -19.81 -15.12
CA ALA A 661 -22.59 -20.94 -16.07
C ALA A 661 -23.90 -21.73 -16.31
N GLY A 662 -24.99 -21.40 -15.61
CA GLY A 662 -26.24 -22.20 -15.62
C GLY A 662 -27.49 -21.53 -16.19
N GLY A 663 -27.46 -20.22 -16.48
CA GLY A 663 -28.64 -19.48 -16.96
C GLY A 663 -28.69 -19.40 -18.49
N SER A 664 -29.86 -19.59 -19.11
CA SER A 664 -30.07 -19.34 -20.54
C SER A 664 -30.23 -17.83 -20.87
N GLY A 665 -29.64 -16.95 -20.06
CA GLY A 665 -29.81 -15.50 -20.16
C GLY A 665 -29.03 -14.90 -21.32
N ASN A 666 -29.33 -13.64 -21.63
CA ASN A 666 -28.66 -12.89 -22.68
C ASN A 666 -27.33 -12.32 -22.18
N ASN A 667 -26.40 -12.12 -23.12
CA ASN A 667 -25.17 -11.37 -22.88
C ASN A 667 -25.34 -9.94 -23.41
N TYR A 668 -25.04 -8.96 -22.56
CA TYR A 668 -24.92 -7.56 -22.93
C TYR A 668 -23.50 -7.07 -22.70
N TYR A 669 -23.14 -5.99 -23.38
CA TYR A 669 -21.86 -5.32 -23.21
C TYR A 669 -22.05 -3.88 -22.74
N VAL A 670 -21.17 -3.40 -21.88
CA VAL A 670 -21.02 -1.96 -21.60
C VAL A 670 -19.64 -1.54 -22.08
N ASP A 671 -19.59 -0.59 -23.01
CA ASP A 671 -18.35 -0.09 -23.58
C ASP A 671 -18.49 1.43 -23.79
N ASN A 672 -17.84 2.23 -22.93
CA ASN A 672 -17.91 3.69 -22.97
C ASN A 672 -17.21 4.31 -24.19
N GLN A 673 -16.65 3.50 -25.10
CA GLN A 673 -15.97 3.96 -26.32
C GLN A 673 -16.87 3.89 -27.57
N ILE A 674 -18.05 3.26 -27.50
CA ILE A 674 -18.94 3.19 -28.66
C ILE A 674 -19.57 4.56 -28.95
N SER A 675 -19.75 4.87 -30.23
CA SER A 675 -20.18 6.21 -30.68
C SER A 675 -21.68 6.52 -30.47
N GLY A 676 -22.48 5.57 -29.96
CA GLY A 676 -23.92 5.73 -29.77
C GLY A 676 -24.40 5.04 -28.50
N SER A 677 -25.55 5.48 -27.97
CA SER A 677 -26.03 5.02 -26.65
C SER A 677 -26.26 3.52 -26.51
N SER A 678 -26.49 2.84 -27.63
CA SER A 678 -26.59 1.39 -27.70
C SER A 678 -26.49 0.90 -29.15
N CYS A 679 -26.09 -0.36 -29.33
CA CYS A 679 -26.24 -1.07 -30.61
C CYS A 679 -26.51 -2.57 -30.41
N THR A 680 -27.02 -3.23 -31.44
CA THR A 680 -27.43 -4.65 -31.42
C THR A 680 -26.59 -5.52 -32.37
N ASP A 681 -25.53 -4.92 -32.91
CA ASP A 681 -24.58 -5.49 -33.88
C ASP A 681 -23.13 -5.21 -33.44
N TYR A 682 -22.91 -5.28 -32.12
CA TYR A 682 -21.62 -5.02 -31.49
C TYR A 682 -20.59 -6.10 -31.83
N SER A 683 -19.42 -5.69 -32.32
CA SER A 683 -18.25 -6.56 -32.50
C SER A 683 -17.42 -6.54 -31.22
N ILE A 684 -17.35 -7.67 -30.53
CA ILE A 684 -16.51 -7.86 -29.33
C ILE A 684 -15.03 -7.63 -29.67
N THR A 685 -14.58 -8.07 -30.84
CA THR A 685 -13.18 -7.95 -31.28
C THR A 685 -12.82 -6.52 -31.66
N ASP A 686 -13.70 -5.83 -32.39
CA ASP A 686 -13.42 -4.49 -32.91
C ASP A 686 -13.93 -3.36 -31.99
N ARG A 687 -14.54 -3.70 -30.84
CA ARG A 687 -15.14 -2.77 -29.87
C ARG A 687 -15.97 -1.66 -30.53
N SER A 688 -16.79 -2.04 -31.50
CA SER A 688 -17.54 -1.08 -32.31
C SER A 688 -18.88 -1.65 -32.79
N CYS A 689 -19.80 -0.74 -33.09
CA CYS A 689 -21.11 -1.05 -33.67
C CYS A 689 -20.99 -1.23 -35.19
N GLY A 690 -21.79 -2.13 -35.77
CA GLY A 690 -21.83 -2.37 -37.22
C GLY A 690 -20.97 -3.53 -37.74
N GLY A 691 -20.47 -4.40 -36.86
CA GLY A 691 -19.52 -5.47 -37.21
C GLY A 691 -19.74 -6.82 -36.52
N GLY A 692 -20.70 -6.93 -35.59
CA GLY A 692 -20.96 -8.17 -34.85
C GLY A 692 -22.45 -8.47 -34.67
N SER A 693 -22.77 -9.23 -33.62
CA SER A 693 -24.14 -9.72 -33.34
C SER A 693 -24.61 -9.48 -31.91
N ASP A 694 -23.75 -8.93 -31.06
CA ASP A 694 -24.04 -8.73 -29.64
C ASP A 694 -24.71 -7.38 -29.40
N THR A 695 -25.29 -7.21 -28.21
CA THR A 695 -25.88 -5.94 -27.79
C THR A 695 -24.95 -5.21 -26.83
N ALA A 696 -24.65 -3.95 -27.12
CA ALA A 696 -23.80 -3.10 -26.29
C ALA A 696 -24.49 -1.78 -25.94
N PHE A 697 -24.08 -1.19 -24.82
CA PHE A 697 -24.49 0.11 -24.31
C PHE A 697 -23.24 0.95 -23.98
N ASP A 698 -23.34 2.26 -24.10
CA ASP A 698 -22.24 3.18 -23.75
C ASP A 698 -22.12 3.45 -22.25
N SER A 699 -23.12 3.04 -21.48
CA SER A 699 -23.34 3.43 -20.08
C SER A 699 -23.89 2.29 -19.26
N PHE A 700 -23.62 2.33 -17.95
CA PHE A 700 -24.25 1.41 -16.99
C PHE A 700 -25.76 1.57 -17.03
N SER A 701 -26.28 2.80 -16.98
CA SER A 701 -27.71 3.10 -17.01
C SER A 701 -28.44 2.47 -18.19
N GLY A 702 -27.80 2.39 -19.37
CA GLY A 702 -28.35 1.71 -20.54
C GLY A 702 -28.50 0.21 -20.32
N ALA A 703 -27.42 -0.46 -19.90
CA ALA A 703 -27.42 -1.90 -19.66
C ALA A 703 -28.32 -2.32 -18.48
N THR A 704 -28.28 -1.59 -17.35
CA THR A 704 -29.10 -1.96 -16.17
C THR A 704 -30.60 -1.77 -16.43
N ALA A 705 -30.99 -0.93 -17.40
CA ALA A 705 -32.38 -0.78 -17.79
C ALA A 705 -32.98 -2.07 -18.38
N VAL A 706 -32.16 -2.89 -19.05
CA VAL A 706 -32.64 -4.06 -19.80
C VAL A 706 -32.29 -5.39 -19.14
N ALA A 707 -31.19 -5.47 -18.40
CA ALA A 707 -30.72 -6.71 -17.78
C ALA A 707 -31.78 -7.32 -16.85
N GLN A 708 -32.08 -8.61 -17.04
CA GLN A 708 -33.03 -9.41 -16.27
C GLN A 708 -32.34 -10.60 -15.60
N ALA A 709 -33.05 -11.28 -14.70
CA ALA A 709 -32.55 -12.48 -14.04
C ALA A 709 -31.96 -13.50 -15.01
N GLY A 710 -30.70 -13.89 -14.78
CA GLY A 710 -29.93 -14.82 -15.60
C GLY A 710 -29.05 -14.15 -16.67
N ASP A 711 -29.27 -12.86 -16.96
CA ASP A 711 -28.46 -12.13 -17.94
C ASP A 711 -27.07 -11.77 -17.37
N THR A 712 -26.07 -11.74 -18.25
CA THR A 712 -24.72 -11.27 -17.93
C THR A 712 -24.40 -10.00 -18.71
N VAL A 713 -23.97 -8.97 -18.00
CA VAL A 713 -23.45 -7.70 -18.53
C VAL A 713 -21.93 -7.71 -18.41
N TYR A 714 -21.26 -7.88 -19.55
CA TYR A 714 -19.81 -7.78 -19.69
C TYR A 714 -19.40 -6.32 -19.88
N VAL A 715 -18.72 -5.76 -18.90
CA VAL A 715 -18.18 -4.40 -18.97
C VAL A 715 -16.79 -4.46 -19.57
N ARG A 716 -16.58 -3.69 -20.64
CA ARG A 716 -15.31 -3.60 -21.35
C ARG A 716 -14.36 -2.64 -20.63
N GLU A 717 -13.07 -2.81 -20.92
CA GLU A 717 -11.99 -1.97 -20.38
C GLU A 717 -12.30 -0.48 -20.56
N GLY A 718 -12.22 0.28 -19.47
CA GLY A 718 -12.48 1.71 -19.48
C GLY A 718 -12.66 2.30 -18.07
N ARG A 719 -12.56 3.62 -17.99
CA ARG A 719 -12.86 4.40 -16.79
C ARG A 719 -14.27 4.98 -16.86
N PHE A 720 -15.10 4.70 -15.87
CA PHE A 720 -16.50 5.04 -15.79
C PHE A 720 -16.73 6.06 -14.68
N LYS A 721 -17.11 7.29 -15.05
CA LYS A 721 -17.56 8.35 -14.13
C LYS A 721 -19.06 8.29 -13.83
N GLU A 722 -19.66 7.12 -14.00
CA GLU A 722 -21.09 6.87 -13.82
C GLU A 722 -21.31 5.88 -12.67
N GLN A 723 -22.29 6.15 -11.81
CA GLN A 723 -22.72 5.19 -10.79
C GLN A 723 -23.29 3.92 -11.45
N LEU A 724 -22.79 2.74 -11.06
CA LEU A 724 -23.46 1.48 -11.37
C LEU A 724 -24.66 1.31 -10.43
N LYS A 725 -25.81 1.77 -10.90
CA LYS A 725 -27.08 1.59 -10.20
C LYS A 725 -27.88 0.44 -10.79
N VAL A 726 -27.94 -0.66 -10.04
CA VAL A 726 -28.65 -1.87 -10.48
C VAL A 726 -30.16 -1.67 -10.33
N ARG A 727 -30.92 -2.01 -11.38
CA ARG A 727 -32.36 -1.70 -11.48
C ARG A 727 -33.28 -2.91 -11.31
N ASN A 728 -32.81 -4.09 -11.68
CA ASN A 728 -33.61 -5.31 -11.67
C ASN A 728 -32.94 -6.37 -10.79
N ASP A 729 -33.77 -7.17 -10.15
CA ASP A 729 -33.35 -8.30 -9.34
C ASP A 729 -33.05 -9.51 -10.22
N GLY A 730 -32.17 -10.38 -9.73
CA GLY A 730 -32.05 -11.73 -10.24
C GLY A 730 -33.09 -12.66 -9.64
N ALA A 731 -32.84 -13.95 -9.74
CA ALA A 731 -33.53 -14.98 -8.98
C ALA A 731 -32.51 -16.00 -8.47
N ALA A 732 -32.89 -16.81 -7.49
CA ALA A 732 -32.06 -17.92 -7.02
C ALA A 732 -31.58 -18.79 -8.21
N GLY A 733 -30.26 -18.93 -8.36
CA GLY A 733 -29.62 -19.64 -9.47
C GLY A 733 -29.60 -18.91 -10.83
N ASN A 734 -30.27 -17.76 -10.96
CA ASN A 734 -30.32 -16.92 -12.16
C ASN A 734 -30.01 -15.47 -11.78
N TYR A 735 -28.76 -15.22 -11.42
CA TYR A 735 -28.29 -13.89 -11.02
C TYR A 735 -28.32 -12.91 -12.20
N VAL A 736 -28.52 -11.63 -11.91
CA VAL A 736 -28.09 -10.57 -12.84
C VAL A 736 -26.61 -10.34 -12.58
N THR A 737 -25.75 -10.61 -13.56
CA THR A 737 -24.30 -10.54 -13.35
C THR A 737 -23.71 -9.34 -14.09
N PHE A 738 -23.00 -8.46 -13.37
CA PHE A 738 -22.15 -7.42 -13.94
C PHE A 738 -20.71 -7.82 -13.68
N ARG A 739 -19.94 -8.00 -14.76
CA ARG A 739 -18.54 -8.43 -14.66
C ARG A 739 -17.67 -7.81 -15.73
N ASN A 740 -16.37 -7.70 -15.47
CA ASN A 740 -15.43 -7.36 -16.53
C ASN A 740 -15.40 -8.44 -17.63
N TYR A 741 -15.10 -8.02 -18.86
CA TYR A 741 -14.89 -8.93 -19.98
C TYR A 741 -13.49 -9.55 -19.89
N GLU A 742 -13.41 -10.87 -19.73
CA GLU A 742 -12.14 -11.59 -19.57
C GLU A 742 -11.24 -10.98 -18.47
N SER A 743 -10.04 -10.50 -18.82
CA SER A 743 -9.09 -9.85 -17.92
C SER A 743 -9.04 -8.32 -18.09
N GLU A 744 -10.01 -7.73 -18.80
CA GLU A 744 -10.06 -6.29 -19.01
C GLU A 744 -10.26 -5.54 -17.69
N THR A 745 -9.58 -4.40 -17.54
CA THR A 745 -9.66 -3.56 -16.34
C THR A 745 -10.79 -2.55 -16.48
N VAL A 746 -11.79 -2.67 -15.60
CA VAL A 746 -12.93 -1.76 -15.52
C VAL A 746 -12.76 -0.91 -14.27
N THR A 747 -12.63 0.40 -14.43
CA THR A 747 -12.48 1.33 -13.30
C THR A 747 -13.71 2.20 -13.15
N ILE A 748 -14.34 2.25 -11.98
CA ILE A 748 -15.38 3.24 -11.63
C ILE A 748 -14.73 4.30 -10.74
N THR A 749 -14.73 5.56 -11.18
CA THR A 749 -14.00 6.66 -10.52
C THR A 749 -14.80 7.96 -10.53
N GLY A 750 -14.53 8.87 -9.58
CA GLY A 750 -15.14 10.20 -9.50
C GLY A 750 -15.63 10.53 -8.10
N ALA A 751 -15.11 11.63 -7.52
CA ALA A 751 -15.37 12.02 -6.14
C ALA A 751 -16.86 12.31 -5.84
N THR A 752 -17.66 12.61 -6.85
CA THR A 752 -19.11 12.83 -6.75
C THR A 752 -19.90 11.54 -6.56
N LEU A 753 -19.32 10.37 -6.87
CA LEU A 753 -19.95 9.06 -6.73
C LEU A 753 -20.02 8.62 -5.27
N LYS A 754 -21.24 8.61 -4.70
CA LYS A 754 -21.50 8.22 -3.31
C LYS A 754 -22.88 7.57 -3.16
N PRO A 755 -23.02 6.26 -3.39
CA PRO A 755 -21.96 5.29 -3.71
C PRO A 755 -21.59 5.25 -5.20
N ALA A 756 -20.51 4.58 -5.55
CA ALA A 756 -20.16 4.22 -6.93
C ALA A 756 -20.97 3.02 -7.43
N ILE A 757 -21.24 2.05 -6.55
CA ILE A 757 -22.09 0.88 -6.84
C ILE A 757 -23.29 0.89 -5.87
N ASP A 758 -24.51 0.89 -6.41
CA ASP A 758 -25.76 0.97 -5.65
C ASP A 758 -26.59 -0.32 -5.83
N LEU A 759 -26.59 -1.18 -4.80
CA LEU A 759 -27.42 -2.39 -4.70
C LEU A 759 -28.65 -2.18 -3.80
N THR A 760 -29.05 -0.94 -3.54
CA THR A 760 -30.17 -0.63 -2.65
C THR A 760 -31.47 -1.33 -3.10
N ASN A 761 -32.11 -2.07 -2.19
CA ASN A 761 -33.31 -2.89 -2.44
C ASN A 761 -33.14 -3.95 -3.54
N ARG A 762 -31.92 -4.48 -3.73
CA ARG A 762 -31.63 -5.48 -4.77
C ARG A 762 -31.40 -6.87 -4.20
N GLU A 763 -31.79 -7.88 -4.98
CA GLU A 763 -31.48 -9.27 -4.69
C GLU A 763 -30.97 -10.09 -5.88
N TYR A 764 -30.15 -11.10 -5.59
CA TYR A 764 -29.54 -12.00 -6.56
C TYR A 764 -28.78 -11.26 -7.68
N VAL A 765 -27.98 -10.28 -7.30
CA VAL A 765 -27.06 -9.56 -8.20
C VAL A 765 -25.62 -10.00 -7.95
N VAL A 766 -24.83 -10.08 -9.01
CA VAL A 766 -23.38 -10.32 -8.93
C VAL A 766 -22.63 -9.11 -9.48
N ILE A 767 -21.64 -8.64 -8.72
CA ILE A 767 -20.65 -7.64 -9.15
C ILE A 767 -19.26 -8.28 -9.08
N GLN A 768 -18.53 -8.30 -10.19
CA GLN A 768 -17.24 -8.99 -10.26
C GLN A 768 -16.19 -8.27 -11.11
N GLY A 769 -14.95 -8.22 -10.63
CA GLY A 769 -13.79 -7.83 -11.45
C GLY A 769 -13.67 -6.33 -11.72
N PHE A 770 -14.26 -5.47 -10.89
CA PHE A 770 -14.17 -4.02 -11.03
C PHE A 770 -13.13 -3.43 -10.09
N THR A 771 -12.45 -2.39 -10.57
CA THR A 771 -11.72 -1.43 -9.75
C THR A 771 -12.66 -0.26 -9.46
N VAL A 772 -12.76 0.17 -8.21
CA VAL A 772 -13.54 1.34 -7.79
C VAL A 772 -12.62 2.22 -6.96
N GLU A 773 -12.24 3.37 -7.50
CA GLU A 773 -11.21 4.21 -6.89
C GLU A 773 -11.55 5.69 -6.93
N LYS A 774 -11.02 6.47 -5.98
CA LYS A 774 -11.20 7.93 -5.92
C LYS A 774 -12.67 8.36 -5.93
N VAL A 775 -13.49 7.69 -5.13
CA VAL A 775 -14.93 7.97 -5.04
C VAL A 775 -15.29 8.55 -3.69
N GLY A 776 -16.49 9.13 -3.57
CA GLY A 776 -17.02 9.46 -2.25
C GLY A 776 -17.24 8.17 -1.44
N ARG A 777 -17.99 7.22 -1.99
CA ARG A 777 -18.26 5.94 -1.33
C ARG A 777 -18.24 4.80 -2.33
N TRP A 778 -17.68 3.66 -1.94
CA TRP A 778 -17.58 2.50 -2.83
C TRP A 778 -18.94 1.85 -3.12
N LEU A 779 -19.64 1.35 -2.10
CA LEU A 779 -20.78 0.45 -2.35
C LEU A 779 -21.85 0.49 -1.25
N TYR A 780 -23.11 0.37 -1.67
CA TYR A 780 -24.26 0.21 -0.78
C TYR A 780 -24.96 -1.15 -0.89
N PHE A 781 -25.14 -1.77 0.28
CA PHE A 781 -26.07 -2.87 0.53
C PHE A 781 -27.18 -2.38 1.47
N LEU A 782 -28.03 -1.47 0.99
CA LEU A 782 -29.19 -0.99 1.78
C LEU A 782 -30.42 -1.84 1.46
N GLU A 783 -30.98 -2.56 2.44
CA GLU A 783 -32.11 -3.50 2.20
C GLU A 783 -31.78 -4.48 1.04
N ALA A 784 -30.50 -4.86 0.93
CA ALA A 784 -29.98 -5.66 -0.16
C ALA A 784 -29.75 -7.09 0.33
N HIS A 785 -30.19 -8.08 -0.45
CA HIS A 785 -30.21 -9.48 0.00
C HIS A 785 -29.69 -10.45 -1.04
N ASN A 786 -29.06 -11.55 -0.63
CA ASN A 786 -28.66 -12.64 -1.54
C ASN A 786 -27.73 -12.21 -2.70
N ASN A 787 -27.01 -11.09 -2.57
CA ASN A 787 -26.10 -10.60 -3.62
C ASN A 787 -24.68 -11.12 -3.41
N ILE A 788 -23.89 -11.08 -4.47
CA ILE A 788 -22.48 -11.50 -4.46
C ILE A 788 -21.63 -10.36 -5.00
N VAL A 789 -20.65 -9.90 -4.24
CA VAL A 789 -19.67 -8.92 -4.69
C VAL A 789 -18.30 -9.52 -4.48
N ARG A 790 -17.57 -9.75 -5.57
CA ARG A 790 -16.33 -10.49 -5.49
C ARG A 790 -15.25 -10.11 -6.47
N ASP A 791 -14.01 -10.40 -6.12
CA ASP A 791 -12.84 -10.19 -6.98
C ASP A 791 -12.76 -8.73 -7.49
N ASN A 792 -13.18 -7.76 -6.66
CA ASN A 792 -13.11 -6.33 -6.96
C ASN A 792 -11.99 -5.67 -6.17
N SER A 793 -11.48 -4.55 -6.67
CA SER A 793 -10.56 -3.66 -5.96
C SER A 793 -11.27 -2.36 -5.62
N PHE A 794 -11.22 -1.95 -4.36
CA PHE A 794 -11.81 -0.73 -3.84
C PHE A 794 -10.71 0.09 -3.18
N SER A 795 -10.45 1.30 -3.68
CA SER A 795 -9.41 2.17 -3.10
C SER A 795 -9.90 3.61 -2.96
N GLN A 796 -9.32 4.36 -2.03
CA GLN A 796 -9.46 5.82 -1.97
C GLN A 796 -10.93 6.30 -1.90
N ALA A 797 -11.62 5.98 -0.82
CA ALA A 797 -12.96 6.52 -0.53
C ALA A 797 -12.89 7.74 0.41
N TYR A 798 -13.48 8.86 -0.01
CA TYR A 798 -13.31 10.17 0.64
C TYR A 798 -14.55 10.71 1.37
N ASP A 799 -15.69 10.02 1.38
CA ASP A 799 -16.91 10.56 1.98
C ASP A 799 -16.77 10.72 3.50
N THR A 800 -16.67 11.99 3.92
CA THR A 800 -16.62 12.40 5.32
C THR A 800 -18.01 12.72 5.90
N ALA A 801 -19.09 12.53 5.12
CA ALA A 801 -20.47 12.82 5.50
C ALA A 801 -21.38 11.56 5.48
N GLY A 802 -22.44 11.54 6.30
CA GLY A 802 -23.42 10.43 6.30
C GLY A 802 -23.01 9.19 7.11
N SER A 803 -23.41 7.99 6.66
CA SER A 803 -22.89 6.73 7.23
C SER A 803 -21.42 6.57 6.81
N LYS A 804 -20.53 6.45 7.78
CA LYS A 804 -19.09 6.66 7.60
C LYS A 804 -18.36 5.54 6.88
N ALA A 805 -19.07 4.56 6.32
CA ALA A 805 -18.46 3.38 5.74
C ALA A 805 -18.24 3.49 4.23
N GLY A 806 -17.09 3.02 3.73
CA GLY A 806 -16.82 2.84 2.31
C GLY A 806 -17.75 1.81 1.67
N ILE A 807 -17.89 0.63 2.31
CA ILE A 807 -18.92 -0.38 2.03
C ILE A 807 -19.92 -0.38 3.20
N PHE A 808 -21.19 -0.14 2.91
CA PHE A 808 -22.21 -0.02 3.96
C PHE A 808 -23.35 -1.02 3.77
N PHE A 809 -23.44 -1.98 4.70
CA PHE A 809 -24.56 -2.90 4.84
C PHE A 809 -25.52 -2.35 5.90
N PHE A 810 -26.78 -2.20 5.51
CA PHE A 810 -27.84 -1.75 6.40
C PHE A 810 -29.12 -2.52 6.12
N HIS A 811 -29.63 -3.24 7.12
CA HIS A 811 -30.73 -4.20 6.95
C HIS A 811 -30.48 -5.20 5.81
N ALA A 812 -29.23 -5.60 5.63
CA ALA A 812 -28.82 -6.48 4.56
C ALA A 812 -28.71 -7.92 5.05
N SER A 813 -29.02 -8.90 4.20
CA SER A 813 -28.86 -10.30 4.61
C SER A 813 -28.51 -11.28 3.49
N HIS A 814 -27.83 -12.37 3.84
CA HIS A 814 -27.44 -13.43 2.89
C HIS A 814 -26.55 -12.95 1.75
N ASN A 815 -25.89 -11.79 1.88
CA ASN A 815 -24.93 -11.31 0.89
C ASN A 815 -23.57 -11.96 1.11
N ARG A 816 -22.81 -12.10 0.03
CA ARG A 816 -21.46 -12.67 0.01
C ARG A 816 -20.48 -11.67 -0.57
N PHE A 817 -19.54 -11.21 0.26
CA PHE A 817 -18.50 -10.26 -0.09
C PHE A 817 -17.15 -10.98 -0.08
N LEU A 818 -16.68 -11.39 -1.26
CA LEU A 818 -15.66 -12.42 -1.42
C LEU A 818 -14.42 -11.94 -2.17
N ASN A 819 -13.22 -12.21 -1.66
CA ASN A 819 -11.96 -11.97 -2.39
C ASN A 819 -11.79 -10.54 -2.95
N ASN A 820 -12.29 -9.52 -2.24
CA ASN A 820 -12.09 -8.13 -2.65
C ASN A 820 -10.89 -7.53 -1.93
N THR A 821 -10.29 -6.50 -2.54
CA THR A 821 -9.28 -5.65 -1.90
C THR A 821 -9.91 -4.31 -1.55
N LEU A 822 -9.75 -3.85 -0.31
CA LEU A 822 -10.21 -2.55 0.18
C LEU A 822 -9.01 -1.81 0.75
N GLU A 823 -8.73 -0.61 0.28
CA GLU A 823 -7.56 0.17 0.70
C GLU A 823 -7.87 1.66 0.79
N ASP A 824 -7.27 2.34 1.77
CA ASP A 824 -7.34 3.80 1.93
C ASP A 824 -8.78 4.35 1.97
N ASN A 825 -9.41 4.26 3.13
CA ASN A 825 -10.73 4.82 3.38
C ASN A 825 -10.69 5.91 4.46
N ALA A 826 -11.38 7.03 4.21
CA ALA A 826 -11.35 8.21 5.08
C ALA A 826 -12.02 8.03 6.45
N ASP A 827 -12.73 6.92 6.69
CA ASP A 827 -13.35 6.58 7.98
C ASP A 827 -13.43 5.03 8.14
N ASP A 828 -14.60 4.41 8.35
CA ASP A 828 -14.76 2.93 8.43
C ASP A 828 -14.72 2.29 7.02
N ALA A 829 -13.97 1.22 6.77
CA ALA A 829 -13.93 0.63 5.41
C ALA A 829 -15.17 -0.21 5.10
N LEU A 830 -15.62 -1.05 6.03
CA LEU A 830 -16.75 -1.96 5.82
C LEU A 830 -17.61 -2.09 7.09
N SER A 831 -18.90 -1.75 7.02
CA SER A 831 -19.79 -1.83 8.21
C SER A 831 -21.01 -2.71 7.96
N LEU A 832 -21.27 -3.64 8.87
CA LEU A 832 -22.47 -4.46 8.96
C LEU A 832 -23.39 -3.93 10.06
N VAL A 833 -24.32 -3.05 9.67
CA VAL A 833 -25.24 -2.41 10.62
C VAL A 833 -26.62 -3.02 10.49
N ASP A 834 -27.13 -3.55 11.61
CA ASP A 834 -28.42 -4.26 11.68
C ASP A 834 -28.63 -5.23 10.51
N SER A 835 -27.57 -5.95 10.19
CA SER A 835 -27.46 -6.84 9.04
C SER A 835 -27.15 -8.24 9.53
N GLU A 836 -27.67 -9.25 8.85
CA GLU A 836 -27.61 -10.63 9.35
C GLU A 836 -27.28 -11.66 8.28
N ARG A 837 -26.60 -12.73 8.66
CA ARG A 837 -26.30 -13.86 7.75
C ARG A 837 -25.52 -13.43 6.51
N ASN A 838 -24.62 -12.45 6.63
CA ASN A 838 -23.72 -12.06 5.55
C ASN A 838 -22.37 -12.75 5.72
N LEU A 839 -21.73 -13.10 4.60
CA LEU A 839 -20.39 -13.67 4.55
C LEU A 839 -19.42 -12.64 3.98
N VAL A 840 -18.38 -12.33 4.75
CA VAL A 840 -17.24 -11.52 4.32
C VAL A 840 -16.01 -12.43 4.36
N ALA A 841 -15.54 -12.89 3.20
CA ALA A 841 -14.48 -13.89 3.17
C ALA A 841 -13.40 -13.69 2.12
N GLY A 842 -12.15 -14.02 2.47
CA GLY A 842 -11.00 -13.97 1.55
C GLY A 842 -10.58 -12.55 1.14
N ASN A 843 -11.08 -11.51 1.80
CA ASN A 843 -10.80 -10.13 1.45
C ASN A 843 -9.47 -9.65 2.06
N SER A 844 -8.82 -8.69 1.43
CA SER A 844 -7.73 -7.91 2.02
C SER A 844 -8.23 -6.51 2.29
N ILE A 845 -8.30 -6.10 3.56
CA ILE A 845 -8.79 -4.77 3.96
C ILE A 845 -7.67 -4.04 4.69
N ARG A 846 -7.29 -2.87 4.17
CA ARG A 846 -6.12 -2.12 4.64
C ARG A 846 -6.43 -0.63 4.84
N ASN A 847 -5.72 -0.01 5.79
CA ASN A 847 -5.62 1.45 5.95
C ASN A 847 -6.94 2.22 5.95
N ALA A 848 -7.84 1.89 6.88
CA ALA A 848 -9.03 2.70 7.15
C ALA A 848 -8.75 3.66 8.31
N HIS A 849 -9.15 4.93 8.18
CA HIS A 849 -8.88 5.92 9.22
C HIS A 849 -9.49 5.57 10.59
N HIS A 850 -10.64 4.87 10.64
CA HIS A 850 -11.29 4.47 11.90
C HIS A 850 -11.24 2.96 12.19
N ALA A 851 -12.00 2.13 11.48
CA ALA A 851 -11.93 0.67 11.54
C ALA A 851 -11.95 0.05 10.15
N LEU A 852 -11.22 -1.04 9.94
CA LEU A 852 -11.27 -1.79 8.67
C LEU A 852 -12.62 -2.48 8.51
N TRP A 853 -13.20 -2.94 9.63
CA TRP A 853 -14.54 -3.49 9.62
C TRP A 853 -15.27 -3.29 10.94
N ASP A 854 -16.60 -3.29 10.88
CA ASP A 854 -17.43 -3.37 12.07
C ASP A 854 -18.72 -4.16 11.91
N ILE A 855 -19.21 -4.72 13.02
CA ILE A 855 -20.56 -5.26 13.16
C ILE A 855 -21.28 -4.50 14.27
N ARG A 856 -22.42 -3.91 13.93
CA ARG A 856 -23.26 -3.16 14.87
C ARG A 856 -24.69 -3.66 14.78
N CYS A 857 -25.22 -4.24 15.86
CA CYS A 857 -26.57 -4.82 15.90
C CYS A 857 -26.80 -5.94 14.87
N GLY A 858 -25.72 -6.48 14.31
CA GLY A 858 -25.76 -7.55 13.33
C GLY A 858 -25.67 -8.92 13.99
N ASN A 859 -26.39 -9.89 13.43
CA ASN A 859 -26.44 -11.26 13.96
C ASN A 859 -26.05 -12.28 12.90
N TYR A 860 -25.46 -13.41 13.31
CA TYR A 860 -25.20 -14.52 12.39
C TYR A 860 -24.32 -14.15 11.18
N ASN A 861 -23.50 -13.10 11.26
CA ASN A 861 -22.56 -12.77 10.18
C ASN A 861 -21.27 -13.56 10.35
N VAL A 862 -20.60 -13.83 9.24
CA VAL A 862 -19.37 -14.61 9.16
C VAL A 862 -18.27 -13.77 8.53
N LEU A 863 -17.18 -13.57 9.26
CA LEU A 863 -15.92 -13.02 8.74
C LEU A 863 -14.90 -14.15 8.70
N ARG A 864 -14.50 -14.59 7.50
CA ARG A 864 -13.63 -15.74 7.33
C ARG A 864 -12.41 -15.47 6.45
N ASN A 865 -11.22 -15.89 6.89
CA ASN A 865 -10.01 -15.92 6.05
C ASN A 865 -9.70 -14.57 5.39
N ASN A 866 -10.01 -13.46 6.05
CA ASN A 866 -9.65 -12.12 5.59
C ASN A 866 -8.29 -11.72 6.17
N TYR A 867 -7.62 -10.80 5.49
CA TYR A 867 -6.40 -10.16 5.94
C TYR A 867 -6.67 -8.70 6.31
N PHE A 868 -6.16 -8.27 7.46
CA PHE A 868 -6.37 -6.95 8.04
C PHE A 868 -5.04 -6.30 8.43
N TYR A 869 -4.83 -5.06 7.99
CA TYR A 869 -3.67 -4.25 8.35
C TYR A 869 -4.07 -2.78 8.44
N ASN A 870 -3.85 -2.11 9.56
CA ASN A 870 -4.21 -0.69 9.71
C ASN A 870 -3.11 0.16 10.34
N ASP A 871 -2.51 1.03 9.53
CA ASP A 871 -1.52 2.01 9.99
C ASP A 871 -2.11 3.31 10.58
N GLN A 872 -3.43 3.50 10.47
CA GLN A 872 -4.13 4.69 10.98
C GLN A 872 -4.73 4.44 12.36
N GLN A 873 -5.39 3.28 12.54
CA GLN A 873 -6.10 2.98 13.78
C GLN A 873 -6.17 1.48 14.11
N LYS A 874 -7.38 0.90 14.17
CA LYS A 874 -7.69 -0.46 14.66
C LYS A 874 -8.27 -1.29 13.51
N ASP A 875 -8.22 -2.61 13.64
CA ASP A 875 -8.68 -3.46 12.54
C ASP A 875 -10.20 -3.67 12.61
N GLY A 876 -10.73 -4.20 13.70
CA GLY A 876 -12.13 -4.62 13.80
C GLY A 876 -12.89 -4.10 15.01
N GLU A 877 -14.19 -3.90 14.86
CA GLU A 877 -15.12 -3.57 15.95
C GLU A 877 -16.39 -4.43 15.95
N VAL A 878 -16.84 -4.85 17.13
CA VAL A 878 -18.15 -5.49 17.32
C VAL A 878 -18.85 -4.80 18.47
N TYR A 879 -20.01 -4.19 18.20
CA TYR A 879 -20.78 -3.48 19.21
C TYR A 879 -22.24 -3.84 19.25
N ASP A 880 -22.71 -4.11 20.45
CA ASP A 880 -24.11 -4.10 20.80
C ASP A 880 -24.63 -2.66 20.91
N CYS A 881 -25.32 -2.14 19.88
CA CYS A 881 -25.70 -0.72 19.75
C CYS A 881 -26.74 -0.19 20.76
N ASP A 882 -26.82 -0.79 21.95
CA ASP A 882 -27.50 -0.22 23.09
C ASP A 882 -27.12 1.26 23.23
N GLY A 883 -28.10 2.14 23.47
CA GLY A 883 -27.88 3.57 23.73
C GLY A 883 -27.52 4.46 22.53
N GLN A 884 -27.34 3.92 21.33
CA GLN A 884 -27.23 4.70 20.10
C GLN A 884 -28.64 5.02 19.55
N VAL A 885 -29.03 6.31 19.50
CA VAL A 885 -30.41 6.76 19.19
C VAL A 885 -30.81 6.51 17.71
N LYS A 886 -29.88 6.06 16.87
CA LYS A 886 -30.08 5.87 15.42
C LYS A 886 -30.31 4.42 14.99
N THR A 887 -30.20 3.45 15.91
CA THR A 887 -30.42 2.02 15.65
C THR A 887 -31.61 1.52 16.49
N TYR A 888 -32.51 0.74 15.88
CA TYR A 888 -33.79 0.37 16.51
C TYR A 888 -33.73 -0.92 17.34
N LYS A 889 -32.62 -1.66 17.30
CA LYS A 889 -32.43 -2.92 18.00
C LYS A 889 -31.48 -2.76 19.19
N TYR A 890 -31.94 -3.21 20.35
CA TYR A 890 -31.20 -3.26 21.61
C TYR A 890 -30.81 -4.71 21.89
N ASP A 891 -29.66 -4.95 22.52
CA ASP A 891 -29.17 -6.30 22.85
C ASP A 891 -29.21 -7.26 21.62
N SER A 892 -28.58 -6.90 20.52
CA SER A 892 -28.82 -7.49 19.20
C SER A 892 -27.57 -7.75 18.36
N THR A 893 -26.37 -7.85 18.94
CA THR A 893 -25.12 -8.18 18.21
C THR A 893 -24.61 -9.57 18.52
N ARG A 894 -25.38 -10.59 18.12
CA ARG A 894 -25.20 -11.96 18.62
C ARG A 894 -24.79 -12.96 17.56
N ARG A 895 -24.08 -14.00 17.98
CA ARG A 895 -23.80 -15.21 17.17
C ARG A 895 -23.09 -14.89 15.86
N ASN A 896 -22.19 -13.93 15.88
CA ASN A 896 -21.29 -13.71 14.74
C ASN A 896 -20.10 -14.66 14.86
N LEU A 897 -19.60 -15.12 13.71
CA LEU A 897 -18.42 -15.99 13.59
C LEU A 897 -17.28 -15.18 12.97
N ILE A 898 -16.15 -15.11 13.67
CA ILE A 898 -14.92 -14.48 13.19
C ILE A 898 -13.85 -15.57 13.19
N GLU A 899 -13.46 -16.05 12.01
CA GLU A 899 -12.56 -17.19 11.92
C GLU A 899 -11.49 -17.17 10.84
N GLY A 900 -10.34 -17.77 11.12
CA GLY A 900 -9.28 -17.93 10.12
C GLY A 900 -8.66 -16.62 9.62
N ASN A 901 -9.01 -15.48 10.20
CA ASN A 901 -8.54 -14.17 9.75
C ASN A 901 -7.14 -13.87 10.29
N GLU A 902 -6.45 -12.98 9.58
CA GLU A 902 -5.14 -12.47 9.94
C GLU A 902 -5.22 -10.99 10.29
N PHE A 903 -4.80 -10.64 11.50
CA PHE A 903 -4.74 -9.28 12.03
C PHE A 903 -3.26 -8.94 12.24
N ASP A 904 -2.69 -8.19 11.29
CA ASP A 904 -1.24 -7.99 11.16
C ASP A 904 -0.72 -6.76 11.90
N TYR A 905 -1.47 -5.65 11.92
CA TYR A 905 -0.95 -4.42 12.51
C TYR A 905 -2.03 -3.44 12.89
N THR A 906 -1.84 -2.79 14.04
CA THR A 906 -2.62 -1.62 14.44
C THR A 906 -1.71 -0.47 14.83
N ALA A 907 -2.17 0.75 14.58
CA ALA A 907 -1.41 1.95 14.89
C ALA A 907 -1.30 2.21 16.40
N ASN A 908 -0.37 3.09 16.76
CA ASN A 908 -0.25 3.58 18.12
C ASN A 908 -1.35 4.60 18.45
N SER A 909 -2.12 4.35 19.51
CA SER A 909 -3.19 5.25 19.95
C SER A 909 -2.71 6.48 20.75
N GLY A 910 -1.44 6.52 21.15
CA GLY A 910 -0.91 7.45 22.14
C GLY A 910 -1.74 7.43 23.43
N ASN A 911 -2.02 8.61 24.00
CA ASN A 911 -2.83 8.79 25.22
C ASN A 911 -4.36 8.59 25.01
N LYS A 912 -4.74 7.68 24.12
CA LYS A 912 -6.11 7.21 23.90
C LYS A 912 -6.21 5.73 24.25
N SER A 913 -7.41 5.16 24.14
CA SER A 913 -7.59 3.72 24.33
C SER A 913 -6.84 2.96 23.23
N PRO A 914 -6.13 1.86 23.53
CA PRO A 914 -5.32 1.14 22.54
C PRO A 914 -6.17 0.65 21.38
N PHE A 915 -5.62 0.81 20.18
CA PHE A 915 -6.22 0.34 18.93
C PHE A 915 -6.00 -1.17 18.81
N SER A 916 -7.08 -1.92 18.94
CA SER A 916 -7.05 -3.39 19.08
C SER A 916 -7.16 -4.06 17.72
N GLY A 917 -6.68 -5.30 17.58
CA GLY A 917 -7.03 -6.11 16.40
C GLY A 917 -8.55 -6.28 16.33
N ILE A 918 -9.18 -6.69 17.44
CA ILE A 918 -10.64 -6.60 17.58
C ILE A 918 -11.02 -5.92 18.88
N GLN A 919 -11.88 -4.91 18.77
CA GLN A 919 -12.60 -4.34 19.88
C GLN A 919 -14.00 -4.97 19.96
N TYR A 920 -14.15 -5.97 20.82
CA TYR A 920 -15.29 -6.89 20.81
C TYR A 920 -16.24 -6.68 21.99
N ALA A 921 -17.51 -6.42 21.71
CA ALA A 921 -18.61 -6.36 22.68
C ALA A 921 -19.91 -6.89 22.05
N GLY A 922 -19.88 -8.19 21.72
CA GLY A 922 -21.02 -8.95 21.21
C GLY A 922 -21.43 -10.09 22.15
N GLN A 923 -22.49 -10.80 21.79
CA GLN A 923 -23.04 -11.89 22.57
C GLN A 923 -22.96 -13.21 21.82
N GLN A 924 -22.71 -14.33 22.52
CA GLN A 924 -22.85 -15.68 21.95
C GLN A 924 -22.07 -15.91 20.65
N GLY A 925 -20.98 -15.17 20.44
CA GLY A 925 -20.17 -15.22 19.22
C GLY A 925 -19.03 -16.24 19.32
N ILE A 926 -18.50 -16.61 18.16
CA ILE A 926 -17.35 -17.51 18.02
C ILE A 926 -16.18 -16.73 17.42
N ILE A 927 -15.03 -16.78 18.08
CA ILE A 927 -13.76 -16.21 17.60
C ILE A 927 -12.74 -17.34 17.59
N ARG A 928 -12.39 -17.88 16.41
CA ARG A 928 -11.53 -19.06 16.32
C ARG A 928 -10.56 -19.07 15.17
N LEU A 929 -9.46 -19.80 15.26
CA LEU A 929 -8.52 -19.99 14.15
C LEU A 929 -7.91 -18.67 13.62
N ASN A 930 -8.07 -17.55 14.32
CA ASN A 930 -7.51 -16.27 13.90
C ASN A 930 -6.07 -16.14 14.36
N ARG A 931 -5.30 -15.35 13.61
CA ARG A 931 -3.93 -14.99 13.92
C ARG A 931 -3.87 -13.50 14.17
N PHE A 932 -3.41 -13.11 15.35
CA PHE A 932 -3.08 -11.73 15.71
C PHE A 932 -1.58 -11.66 15.89
N HIS A 933 -0.94 -10.76 15.17
CA HIS A 933 0.48 -10.47 15.37
C HIS A 933 0.76 -8.98 15.19
N ASP A 934 1.87 -8.50 15.74
CA ASP A 934 2.42 -7.15 15.58
C ASP A 934 1.44 -5.98 15.85
N THR A 935 0.33 -6.22 16.55
CA THR A 935 -0.63 -5.18 16.92
C THR A 935 -0.03 -4.28 18.01
N THR A 936 -0.14 -2.96 17.85
CA THR A 936 0.34 -2.03 18.90
C THR A 936 -0.56 -2.07 20.14
N GLY A 937 -1.87 -2.23 19.94
CA GLY A 937 -2.81 -2.53 21.03
C GLY A 937 -2.96 -4.03 21.27
N PRO A 938 -3.98 -4.45 22.04
CA PRO A 938 -4.22 -5.88 22.22
C PRO A 938 -4.75 -6.54 20.95
N GLY A 939 -4.37 -7.79 20.71
CA GLY A 939 -4.92 -8.58 19.61
C GLY A 939 -6.45 -8.66 19.72
N LEU A 940 -6.96 -9.20 20.82
CA LEU A 940 -8.39 -9.22 21.14
C LEU A 940 -8.70 -8.42 22.41
N ARG A 941 -9.61 -7.46 22.31
CA ARG A 941 -10.13 -6.72 23.45
C ARG A 941 -11.59 -7.02 23.69
N MET A 942 -11.90 -7.69 24.79
CA MET A 942 -13.28 -7.87 25.25
C MET A 942 -13.74 -6.62 25.99
N ALA A 943 -14.41 -5.73 25.26
CA ALA A 943 -14.80 -4.40 25.68
C ALA A 943 -16.21 -4.35 26.31
N ILE A 944 -16.40 -3.36 27.18
CA ILE A 944 -17.69 -2.93 27.72
C ILE A 944 -17.69 -1.39 27.80
N TYR A 945 -18.73 -0.75 27.27
CA TYR A 945 -18.95 0.69 27.34
C TYR A 945 -20.30 1.03 27.96
N GLY A 946 -20.32 2.05 28.81
CA GLY A 946 -21.52 2.44 29.55
C GLY A 946 -22.66 3.00 28.69
N VAL A 947 -22.42 3.35 27.42
CA VAL A 947 -23.43 3.93 26.54
C VAL A 947 -23.68 3.10 25.29
N GLU A 948 -22.66 2.55 24.63
CA GLU A 948 -22.74 2.06 23.25
C GLU A 948 -22.45 0.56 23.04
N ALA A 949 -21.99 -0.14 24.08
CA ALA A 949 -21.59 -1.55 23.99
C ALA A 949 -21.69 -2.22 25.37
N LYS A 950 -22.92 -2.42 25.83
CA LYS A 950 -23.19 -2.82 27.21
C LYS A 950 -23.11 -4.32 27.43
N ASN A 951 -23.24 -5.13 26.39
CA ASN A 951 -23.41 -6.58 26.48
C ASN A 951 -22.18 -7.28 25.88
N ASN A 952 -21.53 -8.14 26.67
CA ASN A 952 -20.41 -8.97 26.21
C ASN A 952 -20.41 -10.31 26.94
N TRP A 953 -21.17 -11.28 26.44
CA TRP A 953 -21.41 -12.52 27.17
C TRP A 953 -21.63 -13.73 26.26
N GLY A 954 -21.39 -14.94 26.77
CA GLY A 954 -21.63 -16.18 26.04
C GLY A 954 -20.65 -16.46 24.90
N ASN A 955 -19.53 -15.73 24.81
CA ASN A 955 -18.62 -15.85 23.68
C ASN A 955 -17.68 -17.04 23.85
N ARG A 956 -17.33 -17.69 22.74
CA ARG A 956 -16.37 -18.80 22.65
C ARG A 956 -15.17 -18.38 21.82
N VAL A 957 -14.03 -18.20 22.49
CA VAL A 957 -12.78 -17.77 21.89
C VAL A 957 -11.80 -18.94 21.94
N TYR A 958 -11.55 -19.61 20.83
CA TYR A 958 -10.75 -20.83 20.88
C TYR A 958 -9.85 -21.05 19.68
N ASN A 959 -8.75 -21.77 19.88
CA ASN A 959 -7.82 -22.10 18.80
C ASN A 959 -7.35 -20.85 18.02
N ASN A 960 -7.07 -19.74 18.70
CA ASN A 960 -6.45 -18.56 18.08
C ASN A 960 -4.96 -18.50 18.42
N VAL A 961 -4.18 -17.81 17.59
CA VAL A 961 -2.80 -17.41 17.90
C VAL A 961 -2.78 -15.90 18.15
N MET A 962 -2.33 -15.49 19.34
CA MET A 962 -2.14 -14.09 19.71
C MET A 962 -0.68 -13.87 20.05
N HIS A 963 0.06 -13.27 19.12
CA HIS A 963 1.50 -13.21 19.17
C HIS A 963 2.04 -11.78 19.04
N SER A 964 3.20 -11.47 19.63
CA SER A 964 3.95 -10.22 19.39
C SER A 964 3.19 -8.88 19.46
N SER A 965 2.15 -8.75 20.27
CA SER A 965 1.49 -7.46 20.50
C SER A 965 2.34 -6.53 21.39
N GLU A 966 2.35 -5.22 21.14
CA GLU A 966 3.00 -4.21 22.02
C GLU A 966 2.18 -3.87 23.29
N PHE A 967 1.13 -4.65 23.56
CA PHE A 967 0.26 -4.50 24.72
C PHE A 967 0.02 -5.83 25.42
N ALA A 968 -0.88 -6.65 24.88
CA ALA A 968 -1.19 -8.00 25.35
C ALA A 968 -1.92 -8.76 24.24
N GLY A 969 -1.75 -10.07 24.13
CA GLY A 969 -2.54 -10.86 23.19
C GLY A 969 -4.06 -10.68 23.38
N THR A 970 -4.51 -10.66 24.64
CA THR A 970 -5.91 -10.37 24.99
C THR A 970 -6.06 -9.39 26.16
N TRP A 971 -7.11 -8.56 26.12
CA TRP A 971 -7.51 -7.67 27.21
C TRP A 971 -9.00 -7.81 27.56
N LEU A 972 -9.30 -8.21 28.80
CA LEU A 972 -10.63 -8.24 29.39
C LEU A 972 -10.86 -6.97 30.21
N GLN A 973 -11.69 -6.06 29.68
CA GLN A 973 -11.88 -4.72 30.23
C GLN A 973 -12.73 -4.73 31.53
N PRO A 974 -12.52 -3.78 32.48
CA PRO A 974 -13.38 -3.68 33.66
C PRO A 974 -14.74 -3.05 33.35
N GLY A 975 -15.69 -3.27 34.25
CA GLY A 975 -16.98 -2.59 34.29
C GLY A 975 -18.13 -3.34 33.59
N GLY A 976 -19.35 -2.89 33.89
CA GLY A 976 -20.61 -3.46 33.42
C GLY A 976 -21.01 -4.79 34.08
N ASP A 977 -22.29 -4.92 34.38
CA ASP A 977 -22.92 -6.11 34.96
C ASP A 977 -23.25 -7.19 33.90
N LYS A 978 -23.13 -6.85 32.61
CA LYS A 978 -23.46 -7.74 31.49
C LYS A 978 -22.22 -8.27 30.77
N PHE A 979 -21.27 -8.75 31.56
CA PHE A 979 -20.11 -9.50 31.08
C PHE A 979 -20.02 -10.82 31.83
N PHE A 980 -20.40 -11.92 31.19
CA PHE A 980 -20.45 -13.25 31.80
C PHE A 980 -20.32 -14.35 30.75
N ASP A 981 -19.93 -15.57 31.17
CA ASP A 981 -19.87 -16.74 30.28
C ASP A 981 -18.99 -16.53 29.02
N ASN A 982 -17.82 -15.92 29.17
CA ASN A 982 -16.84 -15.81 28.08
C ASN A 982 -15.73 -16.85 28.26
N ILE A 983 -15.62 -17.82 27.35
CA ILE A 983 -14.68 -18.93 27.49
C ILE A 983 -13.55 -18.81 26.47
N PHE A 984 -12.32 -18.81 26.96
CA PHE A 984 -11.08 -18.87 26.19
C PHE A 984 -10.53 -20.29 26.26
N LYS A 985 -10.47 -21.00 25.14
CA LYS A 985 -10.05 -22.42 25.11
C LYS A 985 -8.99 -22.72 24.04
N ASN A 986 -7.95 -23.48 24.33
CA ASN A 986 -6.94 -23.91 23.34
C ASN A 986 -6.30 -22.75 22.53
N ASN A 987 -6.24 -21.53 23.08
CA ASN A 987 -5.54 -20.43 22.41
C ASN A 987 -4.05 -20.46 22.76
N LEU A 988 -3.24 -19.98 21.83
CA LEU A 988 -1.81 -19.78 22.00
C LEU A 988 -1.55 -18.29 22.16
N LEU A 989 -0.94 -17.89 23.27
CA LEU A 989 -0.56 -16.50 23.55
C LEU A 989 0.96 -16.41 23.81
N GLY A 990 1.67 -15.54 23.11
CA GLY A 990 3.12 -15.39 23.36
C GLY A 990 3.77 -14.23 22.65
N GLY A 991 5.03 -13.96 22.96
CA GLY A 991 5.81 -12.89 22.31
C GLY A 991 5.36 -11.45 22.60
N SER A 992 4.19 -11.24 23.20
CA SER A 992 3.68 -9.90 23.50
C SER A 992 4.48 -9.23 24.63
N SER A 993 4.69 -7.92 24.53
CA SER A 993 5.38 -7.12 25.53
C SER A 993 4.66 -5.81 25.72
N PHE A 994 4.39 -5.44 26.97
CA PHE A 994 3.62 -4.23 27.26
C PHE A 994 4.53 -2.99 27.12
N VAL A 995 4.53 -2.34 25.96
CA VAL A 995 5.40 -1.18 25.67
C VAL A 995 4.93 0.09 26.39
N ASN A 996 3.65 0.13 26.76
CA ASN A 996 2.90 1.27 27.30
C ASN A 996 3.03 2.56 26.47
N ASN A 997 2.02 2.78 25.63
CA ASN A 997 1.87 4.01 24.85
C ASN A 997 0.90 5.04 25.46
N ASP A 998 0.39 4.78 26.67
CA ASP A 998 -0.59 5.62 27.36
C ASP A 998 -0.05 6.08 28.74
N SER A 999 0.21 7.38 28.85
CA SER A 999 0.76 7.98 30.06
C SER A 999 -0.28 8.28 31.14
N ARG A 1000 -1.58 8.01 30.91
CA ARG A 1000 -2.67 8.38 31.83
C ARG A 1000 -2.74 7.49 33.08
N TRP A 1001 -2.12 6.30 33.06
CA TRP A 1001 -2.29 5.30 34.12
C TRP A 1001 -0.96 4.96 34.78
N ASP A 1002 -0.82 5.30 36.07
CA ASP A 1002 0.42 5.08 36.83
C ASP A 1002 0.84 3.60 36.87
N TRP A 1003 -0.11 2.67 36.97
CA TRP A 1003 0.21 1.24 37.01
C TRP A 1003 0.79 0.73 35.69
N TRP A 1004 0.28 1.22 34.56
CA TRP A 1004 0.83 0.88 33.25
C TRP A 1004 2.27 1.38 33.14
N ASN A 1005 2.51 2.64 33.50
CA ASN A 1005 3.83 3.26 33.47
C ASN A 1005 4.85 2.62 34.42
N ASN A 1006 4.43 2.38 35.66
CA ASN A 1006 5.35 2.05 36.74
C ASN A 1006 5.45 0.54 37.01
N THR A 1007 4.55 -0.27 36.47
CA THR A 1007 4.49 -1.71 36.79
C THR A 1007 4.42 -2.60 35.57
N LEU A 1008 3.53 -2.31 34.60
CA LEU A 1008 3.37 -3.17 33.42
C LEU A 1008 4.37 -2.88 32.30
N LYS A 1009 4.87 -1.65 32.19
CA LYS A 1009 5.82 -1.28 31.13
C LYS A 1009 7.03 -2.22 31.07
N GLY A 1010 7.27 -2.79 29.90
CA GLY A 1010 8.33 -3.76 29.61
C GLY A 1010 8.09 -5.17 30.15
N LYS A 1011 6.87 -5.48 30.62
CA LYS A 1011 6.49 -6.82 31.10
C LYS A 1011 5.90 -7.68 29.99
N PRO A 1012 6.07 -9.01 30.05
CA PRO A 1012 5.64 -9.97 29.02
C PRO A 1012 4.14 -10.27 29.12
N VAL A 1013 3.29 -9.24 29.09
CA VAL A 1013 1.85 -9.40 29.31
C VAL A 1013 1.22 -10.07 28.10
N GLN A 1014 0.64 -11.25 28.29
CA GLN A 1014 -0.08 -12.00 27.24
C GLN A 1014 -1.60 -11.90 27.44
N ALA A 1015 -2.06 -11.97 28.68
CA ALA A 1015 -3.46 -11.78 29.06
C ALA A 1015 -3.59 -10.68 30.11
N TYR A 1016 -4.23 -9.57 29.74
CA TYR A 1016 -4.60 -8.53 30.68
C TYR A 1016 -6.04 -8.74 31.13
N ILE A 1017 -6.24 -9.14 32.37
CA ILE A 1017 -7.53 -9.46 32.95
C ILE A 1017 -7.88 -8.41 34.02
N ASP A 1018 -8.66 -7.39 33.66
CA ASP A 1018 -8.99 -6.30 34.59
C ASP A 1018 -10.36 -6.51 35.27
N ARG A 1019 -10.68 -7.75 35.63
CA ARG A 1019 -11.93 -8.12 36.30
C ARG A 1019 -11.81 -9.44 37.08
N SER A 1020 -12.77 -9.69 37.97
CA SER A 1020 -12.79 -10.87 38.83
C SER A 1020 -13.65 -12.03 38.33
N ASP A 1021 -14.59 -11.76 37.42
CA ASP A 1021 -15.63 -12.70 37.01
C ASP A 1021 -15.98 -12.60 35.52
N GLY A 1022 -16.80 -13.54 35.07
CA GLY A 1022 -17.42 -13.54 33.75
C GLY A 1022 -16.52 -14.04 32.61
N TYR A 1023 -15.39 -14.65 32.93
CA TYR A 1023 -14.47 -15.29 32.00
C TYR A 1023 -13.98 -16.64 32.53
N GLU A 1024 -13.53 -17.49 31.62
CA GLU A 1024 -12.84 -18.75 31.90
C GLU A 1024 -11.69 -18.95 30.91
N PHE A 1025 -10.50 -19.32 31.40
CA PHE A 1025 -9.37 -19.77 30.59
C PHE A 1025 -9.22 -21.29 30.79
N ASP A 1026 -9.48 -22.05 29.73
CA ASP A 1026 -9.45 -23.52 29.70
C ASP A 1026 -8.35 -24.00 28.74
N THR A 1027 -7.26 -24.57 29.26
CA THR A 1027 -6.13 -25.07 28.44
C THR A 1027 -5.59 -24.06 27.41
N ASN A 1028 -5.24 -22.84 27.88
CA ASN A 1028 -4.54 -21.88 27.03
C ASN A 1028 -3.04 -22.01 27.26
N ILE A 1029 -2.26 -21.79 26.20
CA ILE A 1029 -0.82 -21.99 26.21
C ILE A 1029 -0.11 -20.66 26.13
N PHE A 1030 0.84 -20.45 27.04
CA PHE A 1030 1.71 -19.29 27.07
C PHE A 1030 3.08 -19.67 26.50
N VAL A 1031 3.52 -19.01 25.44
CA VAL A 1031 4.76 -19.36 24.73
C VAL A 1031 5.79 -18.23 24.85
N ASN A 1032 7.05 -18.51 24.50
CA ASN A 1032 8.18 -17.58 24.64
C ASN A 1032 8.37 -17.04 26.06
N ALA A 1033 8.12 -17.90 27.05
CA ALA A 1033 8.17 -17.55 28.45
C ALA A 1033 8.78 -18.68 29.30
N SER A 1034 9.30 -18.35 30.49
CA SER A 1034 9.72 -19.35 31.47
C SER A 1034 8.55 -19.75 32.39
N GLY A 1035 8.55 -21.00 32.87
CA GLY A 1035 7.45 -21.51 33.70
C GLY A 1035 7.29 -20.79 35.05
N ASP A 1036 8.34 -20.12 35.53
CA ASP A 1036 8.36 -19.30 36.74
C ASP A 1036 8.17 -17.79 36.46
N GLN A 1037 7.89 -17.42 35.21
CA GLN A 1037 7.71 -16.02 34.81
C GLN A 1037 6.37 -15.49 35.32
N GLU A 1038 6.43 -14.43 36.13
CA GLU A 1038 5.26 -13.64 36.49
C GLU A 1038 4.85 -12.69 35.34
N PHE A 1039 3.66 -12.10 35.45
CA PHE A 1039 3.10 -11.11 34.51
C PHE A 1039 2.64 -11.63 33.14
N LEU A 1040 2.71 -12.94 32.87
CA LEU A 1040 2.13 -13.51 31.64
C LEU A 1040 0.61 -13.31 31.59
N ALA A 1041 -0.07 -13.57 32.70
CA ALA A 1041 -1.44 -13.15 32.95
C ALA A 1041 -1.46 -12.16 34.11
N VAL A 1042 -1.94 -10.94 33.85
CA VAL A 1042 -2.02 -9.87 34.86
C VAL A 1042 -3.47 -9.65 35.28
N LYS A 1043 -3.69 -9.61 36.60
CA LYS A 1043 -5.00 -9.31 37.18
C LYS A 1043 -5.04 -7.88 37.71
N GLY A 1044 -5.86 -7.04 37.11
CA GLY A 1044 -6.16 -5.69 37.59
C GLY A 1044 -7.39 -5.67 38.51
N ASN A 1045 -7.67 -4.53 39.13
CA ASN A 1045 -8.86 -4.33 39.98
C ASN A 1045 -9.85 -3.28 39.41
N GLY A 1046 -9.86 -3.09 38.10
CA GLY A 1046 -10.72 -2.18 37.36
C GLY A 1046 -10.39 -0.69 37.50
N ASN A 1047 -9.66 -0.31 38.55
CA ASN A 1047 -9.02 1.00 38.65
C ASN A 1047 -7.63 1.01 38.01
N ARG A 1048 -7.27 -0.04 37.27
CA ARG A 1048 -5.92 -0.26 36.70
C ARG A 1048 -4.85 -0.09 37.78
N THR A 1049 -4.98 -0.83 38.88
CA THR A 1049 -3.97 -0.89 39.94
C THR A 1049 -3.59 -2.33 40.26
N SER A 1050 -2.47 -2.49 40.96
CA SER A 1050 -1.80 -3.79 41.16
C SER A 1050 -2.58 -4.73 42.10
N THR A 1051 -2.75 -5.97 41.67
CA THR A 1051 -2.93 -7.13 42.56
C THR A 1051 -1.63 -7.94 42.66
N SER A 1052 -1.55 -8.93 43.54
CA SER A 1052 -0.39 -9.85 43.58
C SER A 1052 -0.30 -10.60 42.25
N GLN A 1053 0.75 -10.33 41.48
CA GLN A 1053 1.04 -11.04 40.24
C GLN A 1053 1.52 -12.44 40.56
N ARG A 1054 1.24 -13.38 39.65
CA ARG A 1054 1.45 -14.82 39.85
C ARG A 1054 2.01 -15.43 38.58
N THR A 1055 2.69 -16.55 38.76
CA THR A 1055 2.99 -17.48 37.67
C THR A 1055 1.72 -18.17 37.17
N ILE A 1056 1.75 -18.73 35.96
CA ILE A 1056 0.60 -19.49 35.42
C ILE A 1056 0.28 -20.71 36.29
N ALA A 1057 1.29 -21.38 36.87
CA ALA A 1057 1.07 -22.48 37.79
C ALA A 1057 0.29 -22.07 39.05
N GLU A 1058 0.61 -20.90 39.61
CA GLU A 1058 -0.12 -20.34 40.76
C GLU A 1058 -1.54 -19.91 40.39
N TRP A 1059 -1.75 -19.37 39.18
CA TRP A 1059 -3.08 -19.08 38.66
C TRP A 1059 -3.94 -20.34 38.60
N ASN A 1060 -3.45 -21.42 37.98
CA ASN A 1060 -4.15 -22.71 37.93
C ASN A 1060 -4.53 -23.25 39.31
N SER A 1061 -3.67 -23.06 40.32
CA SER A 1061 -3.91 -23.56 41.68
C SER A 1061 -4.83 -22.67 42.52
N GLY A 1062 -4.94 -21.38 42.16
CA GLY A 1062 -5.42 -20.33 43.06
C GLY A 1062 -6.53 -19.45 42.50
N ASP A 1063 -7.01 -19.70 41.28
CA ASP A 1063 -8.14 -19.01 40.65
C ASP A 1063 -9.02 -20.02 39.89
N SER A 1064 -10.31 -20.08 40.24
CA SER A 1064 -11.27 -21.02 39.65
C SER A 1064 -11.59 -20.77 38.17
N ASN A 1065 -11.21 -19.60 37.65
CA ASN A 1065 -11.39 -19.26 36.24
C ASN A 1065 -10.26 -19.81 35.36
N PHE A 1066 -9.19 -20.38 35.93
CA PHE A 1066 -8.14 -21.09 35.19
C PHE A 1066 -8.35 -22.60 35.35
N ARG A 1067 -8.88 -23.25 34.30
CA ARG A 1067 -9.27 -24.67 34.31
C ARG A 1067 -8.39 -25.52 33.41
N ASN A 1068 -8.38 -26.83 33.70
CA ASN A 1068 -7.65 -27.88 32.99
C ASN A 1068 -6.16 -27.61 32.74
N GLY A 1069 -5.57 -26.67 33.50
CA GLY A 1069 -4.14 -26.39 33.56
C GLY A 1069 -3.60 -25.67 32.34
N SER A 1070 -3.73 -24.33 32.28
CA SER A 1070 -2.97 -23.54 31.30
C SER A 1070 -1.46 -23.75 31.53
N VAL A 1071 -0.65 -23.88 30.49
CA VAL A 1071 0.79 -24.18 30.65
C VAL A 1071 1.68 -23.18 29.93
N VAL A 1072 2.93 -23.09 30.40
CA VAL A 1072 4.00 -22.37 29.72
C VAL A 1072 4.87 -23.40 29.00
N THR A 1073 4.94 -23.33 27.67
CA THR A 1073 5.76 -24.25 26.86
C THR A 1073 6.16 -23.59 25.56
N ASP A 1074 7.22 -24.11 24.94
CA ASP A 1074 7.62 -23.71 23.59
C ASP A 1074 6.64 -24.30 22.56
N ALA A 1075 6.17 -23.46 21.63
CA ALA A 1075 5.27 -23.86 20.56
C ALA A 1075 5.96 -24.68 19.48
N ARG A 1076 7.27 -24.45 19.25
CA ARG A 1076 8.00 -24.95 18.08
C ARG A 1076 7.27 -24.64 16.78
N PHE A 1077 7.13 -23.35 16.47
CA PHE A 1077 6.55 -22.91 15.19
C PHE A 1077 7.44 -23.29 14.01
N ILE A 1078 6.86 -23.50 12.83
CA ILE A 1078 7.62 -23.77 11.59
C ILE A 1078 8.57 -22.61 11.28
N ASP A 1079 8.04 -21.39 11.23
CA ASP A 1079 8.85 -20.16 11.07
C ASP A 1079 8.16 -18.99 11.77
N GLU A 1080 8.46 -18.84 13.06
CA GLU A 1080 7.94 -17.73 13.86
C GLU A 1080 8.36 -16.36 13.31
N SER A 1081 9.56 -16.23 12.75
CA SER A 1081 10.09 -14.96 12.23
C SER A 1081 9.42 -14.53 10.93
N GLY A 1082 9.04 -15.50 10.09
CA GLY A 1082 8.24 -15.32 8.88
C GLY A 1082 6.73 -15.34 9.12
N ARG A 1083 6.27 -15.31 10.39
CA ARG A 1083 4.84 -15.33 10.80
C ARG A 1083 4.09 -16.61 10.42
N ASP A 1084 4.81 -17.71 10.22
CA ASP A 1084 4.23 -19.04 10.05
C ASP A 1084 4.06 -19.73 11.41
N PHE A 1085 2.90 -19.50 12.02
CA PHE A 1085 2.53 -20.05 13.32
C PHE A 1085 2.01 -21.49 13.29
N ARG A 1086 2.21 -22.24 12.20
CA ARG A 1086 1.97 -23.68 12.19
C ARG A 1086 2.97 -24.40 13.09
N LEU A 1087 2.59 -25.54 13.63
CA LEU A 1087 3.41 -26.32 14.56
C LEU A 1087 4.38 -27.24 13.80
N GLN A 1088 5.61 -27.39 14.30
CA GLN A 1088 6.53 -28.45 13.87
C GLN A 1088 6.01 -29.82 14.33
N ASN A 1089 6.36 -30.88 13.60
CA ASN A 1089 5.88 -32.25 13.85
C ASN A 1089 6.19 -32.80 15.26
N ASP A 1090 7.20 -32.26 15.94
CA ASP A 1090 7.59 -32.65 17.30
C ASP A 1090 7.14 -31.63 18.36
N SER A 1091 6.26 -30.70 18.00
CA SER A 1091 5.69 -29.71 18.91
C SER A 1091 4.94 -30.41 20.06
N PRO A 1092 5.11 -29.96 21.31
CA PRO A 1092 4.33 -30.45 22.44
C PRO A 1092 2.87 -29.98 22.42
N LEU A 1093 2.48 -29.17 21.43
CA LEU A 1093 1.13 -28.62 21.28
C LEU A 1093 0.25 -29.44 20.34
N ILE A 1094 0.86 -30.39 19.62
CA ILE A 1094 0.13 -31.41 18.86
C ILE A 1094 -0.54 -32.36 19.85
N ASP A 1095 -1.81 -32.70 19.64
CA ASP A 1095 -2.59 -33.60 20.50
C ASP A 1095 -2.69 -33.12 21.97
N ALA A 1096 -2.57 -31.81 22.22
CA ALA A 1096 -2.49 -31.26 23.57
C ALA A 1096 -3.69 -30.40 23.99
N GLY A 1097 -4.61 -30.14 23.07
CA GLY A 1097 -5.82 -29.36 23.32
C GLY A 1097 -6.88 -30.15 24.07
N THR A 1098 -7.82 -29.42 24.68
CA THR A 1098 -9.02 -30.02 25.27
C THR A 1098 -10.18 -30.03 24.29
N PHE A 1099 -11.07 -31.00 24.42
CA PHE A 1099 -12.33 -31.03 23.68
C PHE A 1099 -13.17 -29.79 24.01
N LEU A 1100 -13.88 -29.27 23.00
CA LEU A 1100 -14.67 -28.05 23.12
C LEU A 1100 -15.84 -28.22 24.08
N THR A 1101 -16.53 -29.37 24.00
CA THR A 1101 -17.62 -29.76 24.89
C THR A 1101 -17.65 -31.27 25.11
N GLN A 1102 -18.65 -31.76 25.85
CA GLN A 1102 -18.87 -33.19 26.09
C GLN A 1102 -20.33 -33.57 25.84
N THR A 1103 -20.58 -34.85 25.54
CA THR A 1103 -21.93 -35.39 25.40
C THR A 1103 -22.64 -35.52 26.75
N LEU A 1104 -23.93 -35.18 26.80
CA LEU A 1104 -24.72 -35.23 28.05
C LEU A 1104 -25.15 -36.64 28.47
N SER A 1105 -25.27 -37.56 27.50
CA SER A 1105 -25.77 -38.92 27.72
C SER A 1105 -25.27 -39.85 26.63
N ALA A 1106 -25.18 -41.15 26.89
CA ALA A 1106 -24.85 -42.15 25.87
C ALA A 1106 -26.02 -42.32 24.89
N GLY A 1107 -25.71 -42.49 23.60
CA GLY A 1107 -26.73 -42.56 22.55
C GLY A 1107 -26.17 -42.89 21.17
N SER A 1108 -27.07 -42.90 20.19
CA SER A 1108 -26.72 -43.05 18.77
C SER A 1108 -27.80 -42.39 17.91
N GLY A 1109 -27.42 -41.79 16.80
CA GLY A 1109 -28.32 -41.11 15.88
C GLY A 1109 -27.73 -39.83 15.32
N THR A 1110 -28.58 -38.95 14.79
CA THR A 1110 -28.19 -37.64 14.24
C THR A 1110 -28.37 -36.51 15.24
N GLU A 1111 -29.12 -36.69 16.33
CA GLU A 1111 -29.30 -35.68 17.38
C GLU A 1111 -28.32 -35.95 18.53
N LEU A 1112 -27.28 -35.14 18.61
CA LEU A 1112 -26.19 -35.25 19.58
C LEU A 1112 -26.37 -34.20 20.70
N PRO A 1113 -26.85 -34.59 21.90
CA PRO A 1113 -26.97 -33.67 23.02
C PRO A 1113 -25.61 -33.46 23.68
N VAL A 1114 -25.18 -32.21 23.75
CA VAL A 1114 -23.89 -31.77 24.31
C VAL A 1114 -24.09 -30.81 25.48
N GLU A 1115 -23.06 -30.62 26.30
CA GLU A 1115 -23.12 -29.68 27.42
C GLU A 1115 -23.23 -28.23 26.95
N ASP A 1116 -22.52 -27.87 25.87
CA ASP A 1116 -22.52 -26.53 25.29
C ASP A 1116 -22.42 -26.60 23.76
N ALA A 1117 -23.51 -26.29 23.08
CA ALA A 1117 -23.55 -26.25 21.62
C ALA A 1117 -23.00 -24.93 21.04
N SER A 1118 -22.71 -23.93 21.87
CA SER A 1118 -22.29 -22.58 21.45
C SER A 1118 -20.89 -22.53 20.83
N PHE A 1119 -20.14 -23.63 20.90
CA PHE A 1119 -18.84 -23.75 20.23
C PHE A 1119 -18.96 -23.98 18.72
N PHE A 1120 -20.11 -24.42 18.22
CA PHE A 1120 -20.26 -24.91 16.86
C PHE A 1120 -21.08 -23.97 15.97
N TYR A 1121 -20.80 -24.08 14.68
CA TYR A 1121 -21.43 -23.38 13.58
C TYR A 1121 -22.17 -24.36 12.67
N ASP A 1122 -23.36 -24.00 12.22
CA ASP A 1122 -24.22 -24.82 11.36
C ASP A 1122 -24.37 -24.29 9.92
N GLY A 1123 -23.65 -23.23 9.56
CA GLY A 1123 -23.79 -22.55 8.27
C GLY A 1123 -24.64 -21.28 8.34
N PHE A 1124 -25.38 -21.05 9.43
CA PHE A 1124 -26.27 -19.88 9.59
C PHE A 1124 -27.20 -19.62 8.40
N ASP A 1125 -27.61 -20.67 7.68
CA ASP A 1125 -28.41 -20.59 6.44
C ASP A 1125 -27.81 -19.66 5.36
N ILE A 1126 -26.51 -19.36 5.42
CA ILE A 1126 -25.84 -18.52 4.43
C ILE A 1126 -25.63 -19.36 3.15
N PRO A 1127 -26.00 -18.87 1.95
CA PRO A 1127 -25.82 -19.63 0.72
C PRO A 1127 -24.36 -20.06 0.49
N GLY A 1128 -24.14 -21.36 0.26
CA GLY A 1128 -22.82 -21.94 0.02
C GLY A 1128 -22.01 -22.24 1.29
N GLU A 1129 -22.48 -21.81 2.47
CA GLU A 1129 -21.86 -22.14 3.75
C GLU A 1129 -22.29 -23.53 4.23
N GLN A 1130 -21.41 -24.17 4.99
CA GLN A 1130 -21.63 -25.48 5.60
C GLN A 1130 -21.26 -25.39 7.08
N GLY A 1131 -22.00 -26.13 7.92
CA GLY A 1131 -21.65 -26.24 9.33
C GLY A 1131 -20.36 -27.03 9.56
N ASP A 1132 -19.91 -27.00 10.81
CA ASP A 1132 -18.66 -27.60 11.26
C ASP A 1132 -18.64 -29.12 11.04
N GLU A 1133 -17.50 -29.64 10.60
CA GLU A 1133 -17.22 -31.07 10.79
C GLU A 1133 -16.73 -31.29 12.22
N ILE A 1134 -17.41 -32.16 12.94
CA ILE A 1134 -17.09 -32.53 14.32
C ILE A 1134 -16.64 -33.97 14.43
N MET A 1135 -15.91 -34.25 15.49
CA MET A 1135 -15.39 -35.57 15.81
C MET A 1135 -15.48 -35.85 17.31
N LEU A 1136 -15.80 -37.10 17.65
CA LEU A 1136 -15.90 -37.57 19.03
C LEU A 1136 -14.56 -38.12 19.51
N ASP A 1137 -14.26 -37.91 20.79
CA ASP A 1137 -13.07 -38.46 21.46
C ASP A 1137 -12.92 -39.97 21.21
N GLY A 1138 -11.79 -40.37 20.63
CA GLY A 1138 -11.44 -41.76 20.34
C GLY A 1138 -12.18 -42.40 19.16
N ASP A 1139 -12.97 -41.64 18.40
CA ASP A 1139 -13.55 -42.10 17.13
C ASP A 1139 -12.60 -41.81 15.95
N SER A 1140 -12.91 -42.33 14.77
CA SER A 1140 -12.30 -41.98 13.48
C SER A 1140 -13.32 -41.37 12.50
N GLN A 1141 -14.61 -41.41 12.86
CA GLN A 1141 -15.69 -40.87 12.03
C GLN A 1141 -15.99 -39.42 12.40
N ALA A 1142 -15.96 -38.55 11.38
CA ALA A 1142 -16.47 -37.19 11.48
C ALA A 1142 -17.90 -37.11 10.95
N ALA A 1143 -18.68 -36.17 11.49
CA ALA A 1143 -20.00 -35.80 11.00
C ALA A 1143 -20.12 -34.28 10.91
N ARG A 1144 -20.93 -33.80 9.97
CA ARG A 1144 -21.17 -32.38 9.78
C ARG A 1144 -22.36 -31.91 10.58
N VAL A 1145 -22.23 -30.79 11.27
CA VAL A 1145 -23.34 -30.10 11.93
C VAL A 1145 -24.24 -29.47 10.86
N VAL A 1146 -25.52 -29.79 10.89
CA VAL A 1146 -26.54 -29.33 9.94
C VAL A 1146 -27.42 -28.25 10.56
N SER A 1147 -27.70 -28.34 11.86
CA SER A 1147 -28.45 -27.34 12.61
C SER A 1147 -28.15 -27.45 14.10
N ILE A 1148 -28.33 -26.36 14.84
CA ILE A 1148 -28.11 -26.33 16.30
C ILE A 1148 -29.36 -25.84 17.03
N ASP A 1149 -29.84 -26.62 18.00
CA ASP A 1149 -30.78 -26.14 19.02
C ASP A 1149 -30.01 -25.66 20.25
N TYR A 1150 -29.82 -24.34 20.33
CA TYR A 1150 -29.13 -23.70 21.45
C TYR A 1150 -29.95 -23.68 22.76
N ASN A 1151 -31.26 -23.96 22.73
CA ASN A 1151 -32.06 -24.03 23.96
C ASN A 1151 -31.87 -25.37 24.67
N THR A 1152 -31.66 -26.44 23.89
CA THR A 1152 -31.46 -27.80 24.40
C THR A 1152 -30.01 -28.28 24.31
N ASN A 1153 -29.10 -27.45 23.80
CA ASN A 1153 -27.70 -27.79 23.47
C ASN A 1153 -27.62 -29.09 22.66
N THR A 1154 -28.32 -29.14 21.53
CA THR A 1154 -28.36 -30.32 20.66
C THR A 1154 -27.82 -29.98 19.27
N LEU A 1155 -26.86 -30.78 18.79
CA LEU A 1155 -26.34 -30.70 17.44
C LEU A 1155 -27.06 -31.72 16.56
N THR A 1156 -27.63 -31.28 15.44
CA THR A 1156 -28.16 -32.18 14.42
C THR A 1156 -27.07 -32.44 13.38
N LEU A 1157 -26.81 -33.71 13.06
CA LEU A 1157 -25.70 -34.16 12.21
C LEU A 1157 -26.17 -34.67 10.85
N ASP A 1158 -25.31 -34.56 9.83
CA ASP A 1158 -25.55 -35.05 8.45
C ASP A 1158 -25.63 -36.58 8.36
N ARG A 1159 -25.07 -37.28 9.35
CA ARG A 1159 -25.04 -38.74 9.47
C ARG A 1159 -25.12 -39.17 10.92
N SER A 1160 -25.50 -40.42 11.13
CA SER A 1160 -25.58 -40.97 12.49
C SER A 1160 -24.20 -41.27 13.06
N LEU A 1161 -23.97 -40.87 14.32
CA LEU A 1161 -22.84 -41.28 15.15
C LEU A 1161 -23.32 -42.15 16.33
N SER A 1162 -22.40 -42.77 17.06
CA SER A 1162 -22.67 -43.44 18.33
C SER A 1162 -21.71 -42.89 19.40
N TRP A 1163 -22.21 -42.61 20.60
CA TRP A 1163 -21.45 -41.92 21.63
C TRP A 1163 -21.74 -42.43 23.03
N ASN A 1164 -20.74 -42.26 23.91
CA ASN A 1164 -20.85 -42.50 25.35
C ASN A 1164 -21.29 -41.23 26.07
N SER A 1165 -21.66 -41.35 27.36
CA SER A 1165 -21.93 -40.19 28.21
C SER A 1165 -20.61 -39.55 28.64
N GLY A 1166 -20.50 -38.22 28.56
CA GLY A 1166 -19.30 -37.47 28.91
C GLY A 1166 -18.15 -37.61 27.89
N GLN A 1167 -18.45 -38.04 26.67
CA GLN A 1167 -17.46 -38.19 25.61
C GLN A 1167 -17.12 -36.81 25.03
N GLY A 1168 -15.83 -36.53 24.82
CA GLY A 1168 -15.37 -35.27 24.25
C GLY A 1168 -15.88 -35.05 22.82
N VAL A 1169 -16.19 -33.79 22.49
CA VAL A 1169 -16.60 -33.35 21.16
C VAL A 1169 -15.76 -32.13 20.77
N SER A 1170 -15.16 -32.17 19.59
CA SER A 1170 -14.41 -31.04 19.01
C SER A 1170 -14.72 -30.89 17.52
N LEU A 1171 -14.14 -29.86 16.90
CA LEU A 1171 -13.95 -29.83 15.44
C LEU A 1171 -13.15 -31.06 15.02
N LYS A 1172 -13.27 -31.46 13.75
CA LYS A 1172 -12.48 -32.54 13.18
C LYS A 1172 -10.99 -32.29 13.45
N TYR A 1173 -10.34 -33.28 14.04
CA TYR A 1173 -8.96 -33.21 14.50
C TYR A 1173 -8.20 -34.47 14.07
N ASN A 1174 -6.88 -34.43 14.10
CA ASN A 1174 -6.02 -35.58 13.81
C ASN A 1174 -5.31 -36.03 15.09
N GLY A 1175 -5.04 -37.33 15.20
CA GLY A 1175 -4.33 -37.88 16.36
C GLY A 1175 -5.25 -38.27 17.52
N SER A 1176 -4.78 -38.04 18.73
CA SER A 1176 -5.45 -38.44 19.98
C SER A 1176 -6.27 -37.32 20.63
N ALA A 1177 -6.01 -36.05 20.31
CA ALA A 1177 -6.80 -34.90 20.79
C ALA A 1177 -6.64 -33.71 19.81
N PRO A 1178 -7.48 -32.67 19.91
CA PRO A 1178 -7.30 -31.46 19.10
C PRO A 1178 -5.96 -30.77 19.39
N ASP A 1179 -5.39 -30.08 18.39
CA ASP A 1179 -4.20 -29.26 18.60
C ASP A 1179 -4.55 -27.93 19.29
N VAL A 1180 -3.53 -27.31 19.90
CA VAL A 1180 -3.64 -25.93 20.39
C VAL A 1180 -3.17 -24.94 19.33
N GLY A 1181 -3.92 -23.85 19.17
CA GLY A 1181 -3.58 -22.75 18.28
C GLY A 1181 -4.47 -22.74 17.03
N ALA A 1182 -4.08 -21.95 16.04
CA ALA A 1182 -4.92 -21.67 14.86
C ALA A 1182 -4.89 -22.76 13.79
N PHE A 1183 -4.06 -23.79 13.96
CA PHE A 1183 -3.84 -24.82 12.97
C PHE A 1183 -3.91 -26.19 13.60
N GLU A 1184 -4.59 -27.10 12.92
CA GLU A 1184 -4.58 -28.52 13.20
C GLU A 1184 -3.51 -29.18 12.32
N SER A 1185 -2.61 -29.95 12.92
CA SER A 1185 -1.48 -30.56 12.23
C SER A 1185 -1.92 -31.80 11.43
N GLY A 1186 -1.36 -31.96 10.22
CA GLY A 1186 -1.64 -33.12 9.36
C GLY A 1186 -2.95 -33.05 8.55
N ASN A 1187 -3.61 -31.89 8.51
CA ASN A 1187 -4.76 -31.62 7.63
C ASN A 1187 -4.39 -30.73 6.44
#